data_AF-A0A959H893-F1
#
_entry.id   AF-A0A959H893-F1
#
_cell.length_a   1.000
_cell.length_b   1.000
_cell.length_c   1.000
_cell.angle_alpha   90.00
_cell.angle_beta   90.00
_cell.angle_gamma   90.00
#
_symmetry.space_group_name_H-M   'P 1'
#
loop_
_entity.id
_entity.type
_entity.pdbx_description
1 polymer ?
#
loop_
_entity_poly.entity_id
_entity_poly.type
_entity_poly.pdbx_seq_one_letter_code
_entity_poly.pdbx_strand_id
1 'polypeptide(L)'
;MELTFFGKPLKPHGKAGKPTDGHSTQRTESYSVSPTPGNGWAAIVLSLSDSDLIELQFEDDTIRFASPGELAELLQSERQPAGAPFELPPFIKSPGKGGKRVLIRKISIVRAQNKDGKKPDTGRSKNSPSFPEGKPGKPNARANETSGAFPQSPAGQSRGFEGIPSVHPKEEKEKTTLPLKVTVKNGHLKYARHPVVIGHFKGDGIISAEGDMDYLLKSKLSEREGLGLYPGPIGTNLVVLPDENNDLGTVIVGLGEPENLTPFILSKTIEAGCLEYLLRLREGHVRQPREKDVGITTLLVGSSYANLSLSNSINAILEGVSGANNKIQRLEENHVLISEVEFLELYQDKALNAFYLLGQIGKTSNTYNIKLEGPIREVDGKRTIIPIDNSREWWKRITATLRNDPETGRNYIDYSASTGRAKIDVRPLFVDQSILEALLADSQKEKSWNQELSRTMFELLVPNDYKIAFRDQQNLLLILDKYTAWYPWELLHYDSGQGAPVCVSTGMIRQLSTSNDRKKIKPVNNNRALIIGDPILSANTGIGQLPKAAEEAEAVNKLLKDNGFDPTTRIRQPFKEVITKLYDEYKIIHIASHGVIDYGPEKKSGILLSDDVVLTAAEIDQISSTPELAFINCCHLGEVDPGREKHFREKYRLAANIGTQLIENGVKAVVVAGWAVHDDAALLFAEEFYRQMLDGLPFGEAVKRARKACYEEHKNTNTWGAYQCYGDQFYQLVKKEGKKENDSPYILDKEILIDLENFINDARFAKTRDGDLTKRLKDITRRIDETKLRNGIVTEQEAMAYAEIEEYETAIAKYASLHEQDKANHSVRAIEQWCNLRAHQLVIDKKKEVQKDYLREMKAVITELGHLIRLGQTKERLSLLGSAYKRKAVLVENAGSKRNAIEDMANSYREAYLLNNKELNDKRVYQLTNWIVAEKILDKKDRTTEAESILKAPMETFLGHLLEELTNHSTDKKEFWDLIEIVNVNQCRLLFAKGAKAQNEIVNEIQSVYRKAWNIGGSYKQKNSEVAHMEFIRDGIEALWKRSKTLSASIDKLIGFFREPGGQGS
;
A
#
# COMPACT_ATOMS: atom_id res chain seq x y z
N MET A 1 27.53 4.86 -2.06
CA MET A 1 28.84 5.53 -2.08
C MET A 1 29.35 5.51 -3.51
N GLU A 2 29.65 6.67 -4.09
CA GLU A 2 30.63 6.75 -5.19
C GLU A 2 32.00 7.07 -4.58
N LEU A 3 33.07 6.55 -5.18
CA LEU A 3 34.43 7.05 -4.99
C LEU A 3 35.03 7.37 -6.35
N THR A 4 34.92 8.65 -6.74
CA THR A 4 35.45 9.14 -8.01
C THR A 4 36.97 9.29 -7.90
N PHE A 5 37.72 8.58 -8.74
CA PHE A 5 39.18 8.73 -8.79
C PHE A 5 39.58 10.07 -9.44
N PHE A 6 40.33 10.89 -8.70
CA PHE A 6 41.02 12.06 -9.25
C PHE A 6 42.49 11.72 -9.56
N GLY A 7 42.91 11.91 -10.81
CA GLY A 7 44.30 11.75 -11.22
C GLY A 7 44.61 12.48 -12.52
N LYS A 8 45.33 13.61 -12.44
CA LYS A 8 46.03 14.20 -13.61
C LYS A 8 47.47 13.67 -13.63
N PRO A 9 48.07 13.44 -14.82
CA PRO A 9 49.39 12.83 -14.92
C PRO A 9 50.52 13.84 -14.71
N LEU A 10 51.55 13.43 -13.95
CA LEU A 10 52.88 14.03 -13.97
C LEU A 10 53.95 12.91 -14.01
N LYS A 11 54.84 13.02 -14.99
CA LYS A 11 56.10 12.28 -15.14
C LYS A 11 57.23 13.31 -15.30
N PRO A 12 58.51 12.97 -15.11
CA PRO A 12 59.08 12.02 -14.13
C PRO A 12 60.32 12.64 -13.41
N HIS A 13 60.97 11.89 -12.51
CA HIS A 13 62.45 11.70 -12.39
C HIS A 13 62.89 11.31 -10.96
N GLY A 14 64.11 10.75 -10.82
CA GLY A 14 65.01 11.20 -9.74
C GLY A 14 65.36 10.27 -8.56
N LYS A 15 65.88 9.07 -8.84
CA LYS A 15 66.84 8.26 -8.03
C LYS A 15 67.16 8.60 -6.55
N ALA A 16 67.30 7.50 -5.78
CA ALA A 16 68.23 7.25 -4.66
C ALA A 16 67.78 7.50 -3.21
N GLY A 17 68.04 6.51 -2.33
CA GLY A 17 67.77 6.53 -0.89
C GLY A 17 67.58 5.13 -0.28
N LYS A 18 68.62 4.59 0.36
CA LYS A 18 68.65 3.39 1.24
C LYS A 18 69.59 3.74 2.44
N PRO A 19 69.64 2.95 3.53
CA PRO A 19 68.57 2.52 4.44
C PRO A 19 68.97 2.79 5.92
N THR A 20 68.17 2.40 6.93
CA THR A 20 68.68 1.80 8.20
C THR A 20 67.58 1.27 9.12
N ASP A 21 67.57 -0.05 9.30
CA ASP A 21 67.43 -0.89 10.51
C ASP A 21 66.58 -0.46 11.73
N GLY A 22 65.78 -1.42 12.25
CA GLY A 22 65.12 -1.37 13.57
C GLY A 22 64.03 -2.44 13.75
N HIS A 23 64.30 -3.53 14.49
CA HIS A 23 63.36 -4.65 14.66
C HIS A 23 62.27 -4.41 15.71
N SER A 24 61.02 -4.80 15.41
CA SER A 24 60.15 -5.50 16.39
C SER A 24 59.03 -6.32 15.74
N THR A 25 58.98 -7.60 16.12
CA THR A 25 57.92 -8.61 15.92
C THR A 25 56.48 -8.14 15.69
N GLN A 26 55.79 -8.76 14.72
CA GLN A 26 54.33 -8.92 14.74
C GLN A 26 53.94 -10.40 14.85
N ARG A 27 52.88 -10.69 15.61
CA ARG A 27 52.17 -11.97 15.57
C ARG A 27 51.21 -11.99 14.37
N THR A 28 51.01 -13.16 13.79
CA THR A 28 49.84 -13.46 12.98
C THR A 28 48.65 -13.81 13.88
N GLU A 29 47.51 -13.19 13.63
CA GLU A 29 46.20 -13.71 14.04
C GLU A 29 45.30 -13.81 12.81
N SER A 30 44.51 -14.88 12.72
CA SER A 30 43.72 -15.24 11.55
C SER A 30 42.28 -15.49 11.94
N TYR A 31 41.34 -14.77 11.32
CA TYR A 31 39.91 -14.99 11.53
C TYR A 31 39.35 -15.96 10.49
N SER A 32 38.55 -16.91 10.96
CA SER A 32 37.82 -17.89 10.16
C SER A 32 36.31 -17.73 10.34
N VAL A 33 35.55 -18.08 9.31
CA VAL A 33 34.09 -18.22 9.40
C VAL A 33 33.70 -19.51 8.68
N SER A 34 33.07 -20.43 9.40
CA SER A 34 32.60 -21.72 8.87
C SER A 34 31.08 -21.69 8.69
N PRO A 35 30.53 -22.11 7.53
CA PRO A 35 29.08 -22.16 7.31
C PRO A 35 28.46 -23.47 7.82
N THR A 36 27.20 -23.40 8.29
CA THR A 36 26.33 -24.56 8.49
C THR A 36 25.26 -24.63 7.39
N PRO A 37 24.79 -25.85 6.99
CA PRO A 37 24.01 -26.03 5.76
C PRO A 37 22.50 -25.83 5.95
N GLY A 38 21.86 -25.07 5.05
CA GLY A 38 20.40 -24.96 4.98
C GLY A 38 19.88 -24.03 3.88
N ASN A 39 19.41 -24.61 2.77
CA ASN A 39 18.53 -24.00 1.75
C ASN A 39 18.93 -22.66 1.09
N GLY A 40 19.64 -22.76 -0.04
CA GLY A 40 19.14 -22.22 -1.32
C GLY A 40 19.30 -20.71 -1.62
N TRP A 41 20.36 -20.37 -2.36
CA TRP A 41 20.43 -19.17 -3.21
C TRP A 41 20.92 -19.54 -4.62
N ALA A 42 20.57 -18.72 -5.61
CA ALA A 42 21.06 -18.88 -6.99
C ALA A 42 22.22 -17.92 -7.26
N ALA A 43 23.36 -18.45 -7.71
CA ALA A 43 24.52 -17.69 -8.14
C ALA A 43 24.74 -17.87 -9.66
N ILE A 44 25.17 -16.81 -10.34
CA ILE A 44 25.67 -16.91 -11.72
C ILE A 44 27.12 -17.41 -11.65
N VAL A 45 27.27 -18.74 -11.58
CA VAL A 45 28.58 -19.40 -11.60
C VAL A 45 28.95 -19.71 -13.04
N LEU A 46 30.00 -19.06 -13.54
CA LEU A 46 30.70 -19.49 -14.75
C LEU A 46 31.52 -20.75 -14.40
N SER A 47 30.88 -21.91 -14.51
CA SER A 47 31.46 -23.20 -14.15
C SER A 47 32.50 -23.68 -15.17
N LEU A 48 33.70 -23.13 -15.09
CA LEU A 48 34.91 -23.84 -15.52
C LEU A 48 35.18 -24.95 -14.50
N SER A 49 35.30 -26.20 -14.97
CA SER A 49 35.48 -27.37 -14.10
C SER A 49 36.94 -27.61 -13.76
N ASP A 50 37.28 -27.37 -12.49
CA ASP A 50 38.46 -27.81 -11.73
C ASP A 50 39.87 -27.45 -12.25
N SER A 51 40.70 -26.94 -11.33
CA SER A 51 42.14 -26.63 -11.52
C SER A 51 42.50 -25.72 -12.71
N ASP A 52 42.21 -24.41 -12.60
CA ASP A 52 43.19 -23.45 -12.06
C ASP A 52 42.65 -22.00 -12.08
N LEU A 53 43.16 -21.14 -11.19
CA LEU A 53 42.84 -19.70 -11.23
C LEU A 53 43.64 -19.02 -12.34
N ILE A 54 42.95 -18.29 -13.22
CA ILE A 54 43.57 -17.31 -14.11
C ILE A 54 42.96 -15.94 -13.84
N GLU A 55 43.83 -15.00 -13.44
CA GLU A 55 43.51 -13.61 -13.18
C GLU A 55 43.32 -12.85 -14.50
N LEU A 56 42.12 -12.32 -14.75
CA LEU A 56 41.88 -11.44 -15.90
C LEU A 56 42.28 -10.01 -15.57
N GLN A 57 43.57 -9.69 -15.76
CA GLN A 57 44.02 -8.31 -15.82
C GLN A 57 43.44 -7.63 -17.07
N PHE A 58 42.98 -6.38 -16.89
CA PHE A 58 42.42 -5.56 -17.96
C PHE A 58 43.49 -4.64 -18.53
N GLU A 59 43.94 -4.92 -19.76
CA GLU A 59 44.62 -3.94 -20.62
C GLU A 59 43.86 -3.84 -21.96
N ASP A 60 43.55 -2.61 -22.39
CA ASP A 60 43.09 -2.21 -23.72
C ASP A 60 41.92 -3.01 -24.39
N ASP A 61 40.90 -3.33 -23.58
CA ASP A 61 39.47 -3.29 -23.97
C ASP A 61 38.99 -4.15 -25.16
N THR A 62 39.71 -5.20 -25.58
CA THR A 62 39.25 -6.12 -26.64
C THR A 62 39.58 -7.61 -26.45
N ILE A 63 38.64 -8.48 -26.82
CA ILE A 63 38.78 -9.95 -26.89
C ILE A 63 38.77 -10.40 -28.36
N ARG A 64 39.58 -11.40 -28.73
CA ARG A 64 39.59 -12.05 -30.05
C ARG A 64 39.33 -13.56 -29.94
N PHE A 65 38.67 -14.13 -30.96
CA PHE A 65 38.59 -15.57 -31.20
C PHE A 65 39.46 -15.97 -32.39
N ALA A 66 39.95 -17.21 -32.42
CA ALA A 66 40.98 -17.65 -33.37
C ALA A 66 40.51 -18.75 -34.35
N SER A 67 40.70 -18.47 -35.64
CA SER A 67 40.61 -19.39 -36.79
C SER A 67 39.19 -19.91 -37.19
N PRO A 68 39.00 -20.36 -38.46
CA PRO A 68 37.65 -20.54 -39.03
C PRO A 68 37.20 -22.00 -39.23
N GLY A 69 37.92 -23.01 -38.71
CA GLY A 69 37.69 -24.42 -39.06
C GLY A 69 36.38 -25.02 -38.54
N GLU A 70 36.06 -24.78 -37.27
CA GLU A 70 35.03 -25.53 -36.53
C GLU A 70 33.60 -25.00 -36.72
N LEU A 71 33.42 -23.92 -37.48
CA LEU A 71 32.10 -23.34 -37.76
C LEU A 71 31.25 -24.20 -38.73
N ALA A 72 31.86 -25.20 -39.38
CA ALA A 72 31.20 -26.03 -40.39
C ALA A 72 30.30 -27.13 -39.80
N GLU A 73 30.70 -27.75 -38.68
CA GLU A 73 29.99 -28.92 -38.12
C GLU A 73 28.74 -28.52 -37.33
N LEU A 74 28.75 -27.35 -36.68
CA LEU A 74 27.64 -26.87 -35.83
C LEU A 74 26.34 -26.53 -36.61
N LEU A 75 26.34 -26.67 -37.93
CA LEU A 75 25.20 -26.37 -38.83
C LEU A 75 24.44 -27.62 -39.31
N GLN A 76 24.82 -28.83 -38.90
CA GLN A 76 24.16 -30.09 -39.32
C GLN A 76 23.46 -30.82 -38.16
N SER A 77 22.44 -30.22 -37.55
CA SER A 77 21.46 -30.97 -36.73
C SER A 77 20.05 -30.32 -36.71
N GLU A 78 19.04 -31.15 -36.96
CA GLU A 78 17.65 -31.02 -36.47
C GLU A 78 16.81 -29.77 -36.84
N ARG A 79 16.46 -29.73 -38.14
CA ARG A 79 15.08 -29.61 -38.67
C ARG A 79 13.96 -29.18 -37.70
N GLN A 80 13.25 -28.10 -38.03
CA GLN A 80 11.81 -27.98 -37.79
C GLN A 80 11.00 -28.39 -39.05
N PRO A 81 9.71 -28.78 -38.91
CA PRO A 81 8.76 -28.79 -40.03
C PRO A 81 8.47 -27.35 -40.52
N ALA A 82 8.08 -27.20 -41.78
CA ALA A 82 8.14 -25.92 -42.50
C ALA A 82 6.84 -25.09 -42.47
N GLY A 83 6.98 -23.76 -42.47
CA GLY A 83 5.87 -22.83 -42.74
C GLY A 83 6.16 -21.36 -42.39
N ALA A 84 6.46 -20.54 -43.42
CA ALA A 84 6.63 -19.07 -43.39
C ALA A 84 7.87 -18.51 -42.61
N PRO A 85 8.39 -17.32 -43.00
CA PRO A 85 9.64 -16.77 -42.45
C PRO A 85 9.43 -15.82 -41.26
N PHE A 86 10.46 -15.69 -40.41
CA PHE A 86 10.54 -14.66 -39.38
C PHE A 86 11.54 -13.57 -39.78
N GLU A 87 11.05 -12.44 -40.29
CA GLU A 87 11.87 -11.24 -40.46
C GLU A 87 12.01 -10.46 -39.13
N LEU A 88 13.20 -9.91 -38.89
CA LEU A 88 13.45 -8.99 -37.77
C LEU A 88 13.65 -7.56 -38.30
N PRO A 89 12.76 -6.60 -37.97
CA PRO A 89 12.95 -5.18 -38.26
C PRO A 89 14.21 -4.58 -37.59
N PRO A 90 14.75 -3.46 -38.12
CA PRO A 90 16.14 -3.08 -37.88
C PRO A 90 16.39 -2.15 -36.67
N PHE A 91 17.55 -2.35 -36.03
CA PHE A 91 18.13 -1.38 -35.09
C PHE A 91 18.50 -0.05 -35.79
N ILE A 92 18.18 1.08 -35.15
CA ILE A 92 18.66 2.41 -35.54
C ILE A 92 20.17 2.59 -35.19
N LYS A 93 20.81 3.56 -35.85
CA LYS A 93 22.19 4.02 -35.65
C LYS A 93 22.21 5.49 -35.18
N SER A 94 23.24 5.88 -34.43
CA SER A 94 23.98 7.13 -34.63
C SER A 94 25.39 7.01 -33.96
N PRO A 95 26.35 7.94 -34.12
CA PRO A 95 27.45 7.63 -35.03
C PRO A 95 28.86 7.73 -34.41
N GLY A 96 29.66 6.67 -34.56
CA GLY A 96 31.08 6.62 -34.25
C GLY A 96 31.77 5.55 -35.08
N LYS A 97 33.02 5.77 -35.50
CA LYS A 97 33.74 4.88 -36.42
C LYS A 97 34.26 3.63 -35.70
N GLY A 98 33.95 2.42 -36.20
CA GLY A 98 34.81 1.24 -36.03
C GLY A 98 34.17 -0.06 -35.50
N GLY A 99 33.15 -0.01 -34.64
CA GLY A 99 32.63 -1.20 -33.95
C GLY A 99 31.62 -2.04 -34.74
N LYS A 100 31.85 -3.36 -34.87
CA LYS A 100 30.82 -4.33 -35.29
C LYS A 100 30.04 -4.84 -34.08
N ARG A 101 28.71 -4.92 -34.18
CA ARG A 101 27.82 -5.48 -33.15
C ARG A 101 27.86 -7.02 -33.18
N VAL A 102 27.77 -7.67 -32.01
CA VAL A 102 27.55 -9.12 -31.86
C VAL A 102 26.22 -9.34 -31.13
N LEU A 103 25.51 -10.43 -31.44
CA LEU A 103 24.17 -10.73 -30.98
C LEU A 103 24.17 -12.05 -30.20
N ILE A 104 23.83 -12.03 -28.91
CA ILE A 104 23.66 -13.24 -28.10
C ILE A 104 22.41 -13.99 -28.59
N ARG A 105 22.58 -15.22 -29.10
CA ARG A 105 21.51 -15.97 -29.79
C ARG A 105 20.91 -17.14 -29.01
N LYS A 106 21.45 -17.54 -27.85
CA LYS A 106 20.89 -18.61 -27.02
C LYS A 106 21.30 -18.47 -25.56
N ILE A 107 20.36 -18.71 -24.66
CA ILE A 107 20.59 -18.99 -23.23
C ILE A 107 19.86 -20.31 -22.96
N SER A 108 20.56 -21.29 -22.38
CA SER A 108 20.00 -22.61 -22.09
C SER A 108 20.03 -22.85 -20.58
N ILE A 109 18.87 -22.93 -19.94
CA ILE A 109 18.76 -23.36 -18.54
C ILE A 109 18.62 -24.88 -18.54
N VAL A 110 19.66 -25.60 -18.11
CA VAL A 110 19.64 -27.07 -17.97
C VAL A 110 19.63 -27.42 -16.48
N ARG A 111 18.60 -28.17 -16.04
CA ARG A 111 18.44 -28.60 -14.66
C ARG A 111 19.03 -30.01 -14.49
N ALA A 112 20.32 -30.07 -14.15
CA ALA A 112 21.01 -31.35 -13.94
C ALA A 112 20.43 -32.12 -12.73
N GLN A 113 20.21 -33.43 -12.90
CA GLN A 113 19.98 -34.38 -11.81
C GLN A 113 21.29 -35.15 -11.57
N ASN A 114 21.71 -35.31 -10.32
CA ASN A 114 22.93 -36.04 -10.00
C ASN A 114 22.75 -37.55 -10.13
N LYS A 115 23.67 -38.22 -10.86
CA LYS A 115 23.99 -39.64 -10.73
C LYS A 115 25.49 -39.90 -10.96
N ASP A 116 26.14 -40.35 -9.89
CA ASP A 116 27.38 -41.12 -9.72
C ASP A 116 28.45 -41.22 -10.85
N GLY A 117 29.72 -40.95 -10.48
CA GLY A 117 30.94 -41.30 -11.24
C GLY A 117 32.07 -41.84 -10.31
N LYS A 118 32.92 -42.75 -10.80
CA LYS A 118 33.84 -43.65 -10.02
C LYS A 118 35.09 -43.96 -10.88
N LYS A 119 36.27 -44.38 -10.39
CA LYS A 119 36.76 -44.78 -9.03
C LYS A 119 38.03 -43.90 -8.71
N PRO A 120 39.23 -44.30 -8.20
CA PRO A 120 39.79 -45.56 -7.65
C PRO A 120 39.74 -45.59 -6.10
N ASP A 121 40.64 -46.24 -5.36
CA ASP A 121 40.82 -47.71 -5.19
C ASP A 121 42.22 -48.10 -4.65
N THR A 122 42.33 -48.40 -3.35
CA THR A 122 43.18 -49.49 -2.81
C THR A 122 42.63 -49.90 -1.43
N GLY A 123 42.72 -51.20 -1.06
CA GLY A 123 42.40 -51.67 0.31
C GLY A 123 41.48 -52.90 0.37
N ARG A 124 42.08 -54.11 0.48
CA ARG A 124 41.36 -55.39 0.59
C ARG A 124 40.66 -55.57 1.95
N SER A 125 39.43 -56.15 1.98
CA SER A 125 39.24 -57.56 2.40
C SER A 125 37.77 -57.98 2.73
N LYS A 126 37.20 -58.87 1.91
CA LYS A 126 36.31 -60.02 2.23
C LYS A 126 35.30 -59.96 3.40
N ASN A 127 33.99 -60.12 3.11
CA ASN A 127 33.26 -61.41 3.26
C ASN A 127 31.73 -61.36 2.92
N SER A 128 31.38 -61.97 1.77
CA SER A 128 30.24 -62.90 1.54
C SER A 128 28.74 -62.43 1.48
N PRO A 129 27.84 -63.20 0.80
CA PRO A 129 26.49 -62.78 0.32
C PRO A 129 25.32 -63.55 1.04
N SER A 130 24.07 -63.78 0.56
CA SER A 130 23.36 -63.66 -0.74
C SER A 130 21.81 -63.71 -0.61
N PHE A 131 21.07 -63.23 -1.63
CA PHE A 131 19.63 -63.53 -1.90
C PHE A 131 19.44 -64.84 -2.71
N PRO A 132 18.21 -65.42 -2.82
CA PRO A 132 17.48 -65.30 -4.10
C PRO A 132 15.92 -65.30 -4.09
N GLU A 133 15.43 -64.95 -5.28
CA GLU A 133 14.11 -64.82 -5.96
C GLU A 133 12.89 -65.77 -5.71
N GLY A 134 11.70 -65.36 -6.21
CA GLY A 134 10.51 -66.22 -6.46
C GLY A 134 9.23 -65.51 -7.01
N LYS A 135 8.56 -66.09 -8.04
CA LYS A 135 7.27 -65.72 -8.71
C LYS A 135 6.72 -66.94 -9.49
N PRO A 136 5.53 -66.98 -10.17
CA PRO A 136 4.36 -66.06 -10.27
C PRO A 136 2.97 -66.75 -10.04
N GLY A 137 1.83 -66.05 -10.20
CA GLY A 137 0.49 -66.70 -10.30
C GLY A 137 -0.78 -65.78 -10.41
N LYS A 138 -1.78 -66.20 -11.21
CA LYS A 138 -3.18 -65.70 -11.43
C LYS A 138 -3.97 -66.80 -12.19
N PRO A 139 -5.33 -66.81 -12.37
CA PRO A 139 -6.36 -65.78 -12.14
C PRO A 139 -7.71 -66.24 -11.45
N ASN A 140 -8.66 -65.29 -11.31
CA ASN A 140 -10.16 -65.36 -11.32
C ASN A 140 -10.96 -66.56 -10.74
N ALA A 141 -11.97 -66.28 -9.89
CA ALA A 141 -13.42 -66.57 -10.09
C ALA A 141 -14.31 -66.06 -8.92
N ARG A 142 -15.65 -66.08 -9.07
CA ARG A 142 -16.69 -65.54 -8.14
C ARG A 142 -17.52 -66.65 -7.45
N ALA A 143 -18.26 -66.23 -6.40
CA ALA A 143 -19.54 -66.81 -5.91
C ALA A 143 -19.45 -68.16 -5.14
N ASN A 144 -20.39 -68.56 -4.25
CA ASN A 144 -21.57 -67.89 -3.66
C ASN A 144 -21.98 -68.60 -2.34
N GLU A 145 -22.71 -67.92 -1.43
CA GLU A 145 -23.77 -68.48 -0.53
C GLU A 145 -23.39 -69.62 0.48
N THR A 146 -24.12 -70.02 1.54
CA THR A 146 -25.20 -69.47 2.40
C THR A 146 -25.20 -70.21 3.78
N SER A 147 -26.13 -69.85 4.70
CA SER A 147 -26.49 -70.51 5.98
C SER A 147 -25.56 -70.24 7.20
N GLY A 148 -26.07 -70.16 8.45
CA GLY A 148 -27.49 -70.11 8.88
C GLY A 148 -27.72 -70.13 10.41
N ALA A 149 -28.97 -69.83 10.82
CA ALA A 149 -29.61 -70.02 12.15
C ALA A 149 -29.41 -69.01 13.32
N PHE A 150 -30.39 -68.08 13.46
CA PHE A 150 -31.37 -67.88 14.58
C PHE A 150 -30.97 -68.04 16.09
N PRO A 151 -31.73 -67.43 17.06
CA PRO A 151 -32.37 -66.10 17.04
C PRO A 151 -32.43 -65.28 18.38
N GLN A 152 -32.54 -63.95 18.24
CA GLN A 152 -33.38 -62.98 18.99
C GLN A 152 -33.64 -63.03 20.52
N SER A 153 -33.44 -61.87 21.16
CA SER A 153 -34.41 -61.22 22.08
C SER A 153 -34.23 -59.68 22.03
N PRO A 154 -35.25 -58.82 22.28
CA PRO A 154 -35.28 -57.49 21.63
C PRO A 154 -35.31 -56.23 22.53
N ALA A 155 -34.77 -55.14 21.96
CA ALA A 155 -35.10 -53.71 22.15
C ALA A 155 -34.78 -52.99 23.49
N GLY A 156 -34.01 -51.89 23.39
CA GLY A 156 -33.69 -50.97 24.49
C GLY A 156 -32.56 -49.99 24.13
N GLN A 157 -32.79 -49.11 23.15
CA GLN A 157 -31.75 -48.34 22.44
C GLN A 157 -30.85 -47.46 23.32
N SER A 158 -29.53 -47.73 23.35
CA SER A 158 -28.51 -46.67 23.56
C SER A 158 -27.13 -47.08 23.01
N ARG A 159 -26.48 -46.13 22.30
CA ARG A 159 -25.06 -46.10 21.83
C ARG A 159 -24.55 -47.25 20.93
N GLY A 160 -23.67 -46.89 19.99
CA GLY A 160 -22.75 -47.81 19.30
C GLY A 160 -22.83 -47.76 17.77
N PHE A 161 -21.90 -47.03 17.15
CA PHE A 161 -21.49 -47.23 15.75
C PHE A 161 -20.03 -46.81 15.58
N GLU A 162 -19.12 -47.77 15.73
CA GLU A 162 -17.79 -47.69 15.12
C GLU A 162 -17.89 -48.11 13.65
N GLY A 163 -16.91 -47.74 12.83
CA GLY A 163 -16.71 -48.39 11.52
C GLY A 163 -17.55 -47.89 10.35
N ILE A 164 -17.76 -46.58 10.20
CA ILE A 164 -17.93 -46.03 8.84
C ILE A 164 -16.55 -46.08 8.17
N PRO A 165 -16.40 -46.73 6.99
CA PRO A 165 -15.10 -46.80 6.32
C PRO A 165 -14.60 -45.42 5.93
N SER A 166 -13.29 -45.21 5.99
CA SER A 166 -12.62 -43.98 5.55
C SER A 166 -12.63 -43.84 4.03
N VAL A 167 -13.82 -43.63 3.47
CA VAL A 167 -14.01 -42.99 2.18
C VAL A 167 -13.54 -41.54 2.34
N HIS A 168 -12.22 -41.33 2.27
CA HIS A 168 -11.73 -40.08 1.72
C HIS A 168 -12.33 -39.97 0.33
N PRO A 169 -13.16 -38.96 0.03
CA PRO A 169 -13.33 -38.57 -1.35
C PRO A 169 -11.94 -38.21 -1.82
N LYS A 170 -11.43 -38.93 -2.83
CA LYS A 170 -10.51 -38.27 -3.74
C LYS A 170 -11.35 -37.22 -4.44
N GLU A 171 -11.35 -36.01 -3.89
CA GLU A 171 -11.55 -34.83 -4.71
C GLU A 171 -10.38 -34.79 -5.69
N GLU A 172 -10.54 -35.52 -6.80
CA GLU A 172 -9.81 -35.20 -8.00
C GLU A 172 -10.20 -33.75 -8.32
N LYS A 173 -9.25 -32.83 -8.05
CA LYS A 173 -9.35 -31.43 -8.44
C LYS A 173 -9.30 -31.39 -9.97
N GLU A 174 -10.46 -31.67 -10.58
CA GLU A 174 -10.70 -31.50 -12.00
C GLU A 174 -10.25 -30.10 -12.39
N LYS A 175 -9.31 -30.05 -13.33
CA LYS A 175 -8.69 -28.79 -13.74
C LYS A 175 -9.72 -28.01 -14.56
N THR A 176 -9.86 -26.72 -14.27
CA THR A 176 -10.41 -25.78 -15.24
C THR A 176 -9.64 -25.92 -16.55
N THR A 177 -10.31 -26.46 -17.57
CA THR A 177 -9.70 -26.81 -18.86
C THR A 177 -9.25 -25.57 -19.62
N LEU A 178 -9.90 -24.43 -19.36
CA LEU A 178 -9.46 -23.11 -19.78
C LEU A 178 -8.51 -22.49 -18.73
N PRO A 179 -7.39 -21.86 -19.15
CA PRO A 179 -6.52 -21.14 -18.24
C PRO A 179 -7.17 -19.81 -17.81
N LEU A 180 -7.15 -19.55 -16.51
CA LEU A 180 -7.54 -18.27 -15.93
C LEU A 180 -6.53 -17.20 -16.36
N LYS A 181 -6.97 -16.17 -17.08
CA LYS A 181 -6.12 -15.01 -17.38
C LYS A 181 -5.82 -14.28 -16.08
N VAL A 182 -4.58 -13.88 -15.87
CA VAL A 182 -4.19 -13.06 -14.72
C VAL A 182 -3.42 -11.84 -15.22
N THR A 183 -3.80 -10.67 -14.73
CA THR A 183 -3.13 -9.40 -15.03
C THR A 183 -2.73 -8.69 -13.72
N VAL A 184 -1.76 -7.79 -13.79
CA VAL A 184 -1.38 -6.92 -12.66
C VAL A 184 -1.41 -5.48 -13.11
N LYS A 185 -2.09 -4.63 -12.35
CA LYS A 185 -2.22 -3.19 -12.59
C LYS A 185 -1.75 -2.43 -11.35
N ASN A 186 -0.97 -1.38 -11.56
CA ASN A 186 -0.48 -0.51 -10.48
C ASN A 186 -1.08 0.90 -10.61
N GLY A 187 -1.88 1.31 -9.63
CA GLY A 187 -2.54 2.61 -9.60
C GLY A 187 -3.87 2.62 -8.82
N HIS A 188 -4.65 3.69 -8.99
CA HIS A 188 -5.86 3.92 -8.19
C HIS A 188 -7.02 2.95 -8.54
N LEU A 189 -7.80 2.53 -7.53
CA LEU A 189 -8.82 1.49 -7.70
C LEU A 189 -9.95 1.81 -8.70
N LYS A 190 -10.16 3.09 -9.03
CA LYS A 190 -11.14 3.55 -10.05
C LYS A 190 -10.84 3.00 -11.46
N TYR A 191 -9.58 2.66 -11.74
CA TYR A 191 -9.14 2.12 -13.03
C TYR A 191 -9.32 0.58 -13.12
N ALA A 192 -10.00 -0.03 -12.16
CA ALA A 192 -10.40 -1.43 -12.20
C ALA A 192 -11.21 -1.77 -13.46
N ARG A 193 -10.79 -2.85 -14.14
CA ARG A 193 -11.49 -3.37 -15.32
C ARG A 193 -12.87 -3.91 -14.93
N HIS A 194 -12.87 -4.78 -13.92
CA HIS A 194 -14.01 -5.58 -13.48
C HIS A 194 -14.51 -5.11 -12.10
N PRO A 195 -15.62 -5.65 -11.57
CA PRO A 195 -16.03 -5.38 -10.19
C PRO A 195 -14.92 -5.71 -9.19
N VAL A 196 -14.73 -4.84 -8.20
CA VAL A 196 -13.59 -4.93 -7.27
C VAL A 196 -13.94 -5.80 -6.08
N VAL A 197 -13.12 -6.80 -5.78
CA VAL A 197 -13.21 -7.60 -4.55
C VAL A 197 -12.45 -6.90 -3.43
N ILE A 198 -13.15 -6.61 -2.33
CA ILE A 198 -12.60 -5.97 -1.13
C ILE A 198 -13.02 -6.80 0.09
N GLY A 199 -12.09 -7.04 1.02
CA GLY A 199 -12.37 -7.75 2.26
C GLY A 199 -12.61 -6.80 3.43
N HIS A 200 -13.61 -7.09 4.25
CA HIS A 200 -14.02 -6.31 5.42
C HIS A 200 -13.93 -7.17 6.69
N PHE A 201 -13.27 -6.70 7.75
CA PHE A 201 -13.24 -7.41 9.04
C PHE A 201 -14.46 -7.07 9.90
N LYS A 202 -14.94 -8.02 10.70
CA LYS A 202 -16.14 -7.84 11.51
C LYS A 202 -15.92 -6.76 12.59
N GLY A 203 -16.55 -5.60 12.40
CA GLY A 203 -16.53 -4.49 13.37
C GLY A 203 -15.58 -3.34 12.99
N ASP A 204 -14.88 -3.44 11.85
CA ASP A 204 -14.33 -2.27 11.18
C ASP A 204 -15.49 -1.41 10.63
N GLY A 205 -15.20 -0.14 10.33
CA GLY A 205 -16.09 0.73 9.55
C GLY A 205 -15.50 1.00 8.17
N ILE A 206 -16.32 1.47 7.22
CA ILE A 206 -15.89 1.71 5.83
C ILE A 206 -14.74 2.74 5.77
N ILE A 207 -13.53 2.28 5.43
CA ILE A 207 -12.30 3.09 5.36
C ILE A 207 -11.41 2.67 4.18
N SER A 208 -10.41 3.50 3.87
CA SER A 208 -9.38 3.22 2.86
C SER A 208 -10.02 2.78 1.52
N ALA A 209 -9.68 1.61 0.99
CA ALA A 209 -10.23 1.12 -0.27
C ALA A 209 -11.76 0.90 -0.25
N GLU A 210 -12.38 0.61 0.90
CA GLU A 210 -13.84 0.57 0.99
C GLU A 210 -14.44 1.98 0.92
N GLY A 211 -13.79 2.98 1.53
CA GLY A 211 -14.20 4.38 1.46
C GLY A 211 -14.03 4.98 0.05
N ASP A 212 -12.90 4.70 -0.62
CA ASP A 212 -12.68 5.07 -2.01
C ASP A 212 -13.72 4.43 -2.95
N MET A 213 -14.10 3.18 -2.67
CA MET A 213 -15.16 2.47 -3.41
C MET A 213 -16.54 3.04 -3.11
N ASP A 214 -16.86 3.34 -1.85
CA ASP A 214 -18.12 3.93 -1.44
C ASP A 214 -18.34 5.33 -2.04
N TYR A 215 -17.27 6.14 -2.11
CA TYR A 215 -17.26 7.42 -2.82
C TYR A 215 -17.57 7.24 -4.32
N LEU A 216 -16.91 6.29 -5.00
CA LEU A 216 -17.21 5.95 -6.40
C LEU A 216 -18.64 5.40 -6.58
N LEU A 217 -19.19 4.73 -5.58
CA LEU A 217 -20.54 4.17 -5.60
C LEU A 217 -21.63 5.14 -5.13
N LYS A 218 -21.25 6.33 -4.66
CA LYS A 218 -22.12 7.39 -4.09
C LYS A 218 -22.84 6.97 -2.81
N SER A 219 -22.06 6.56 -1.81
CA SER A 219 -22.50 6.21 -0.45
C SER A 219 -23.40 4.98 -0.31
N LYS A 220 -23.48 4.14 -1.35
CA LYS A 220 -24.26 2.89 -1.36
C LYS A 220 -23.75 1.82 -0.38
N LEU A 221 -22.48 1.86 0.04
CA LEU A 221 -21.92 0.96 1.04
C LEU A 221 -22.21 1.49 2.45
N SER A 222 -21.95 2.79 2.71
CA SER A 222 -22.30 3.41 4.00
C SER A 222 -23.79 3.37 4.32
N GLU A 223 -24.67 3.46 3.32
CA GLU A 223 -26.12 3.23 3.49
C GLU A 223 -26.41 1.82 4.02
N ARG A 224 -25.68 0.79 3.54
CA ARG A 224 -25.86 -0.60 3.97
C ARG A 224 -25.23 -0.88 5.34
N GLU A 225 -24.10 -0.25 5.65
CA GLU A 225 -23.50 -0.27 6.99
C GLU A 225 -24.46 0.33 8.02
N GLY A 226 -25.00 1.53 7.76
CA GLY A 226 -25.96 2.21 8.65
C GLY A 226 -27.28 1.47 8.85
N LEU A 227 -27.66 0.60 7.92
CA LEU A 227 -28.83 -0.30 8.03
C LEU A 227 -28.50 -1.67 8.68
N GLY A 228 -27.24 -1.96 9.00
CA GLY A 228 -26.82 -3.26 9.54
C GLY A 228 -26.83 -4.41 8.52
N LEU A 229 -26.73 -4.08 7.22
CA LEU A 229 -26.79 -5.01 6.08
C LEU A 229 -25.43 -5.19 5.39
N TYR A 230 -24.33 -4.95 6.10
CA TYR A 230 -22.96 -5.06 5.60
C TYR A 230 -22.34 -6.43 5.94
N PRO A 231 -21.41 -6.97 5.11
CA PRO A 231 -20.67 -8.19 5.45
C PRO A 231 -19.79 -8.00 6.68
N GLY A 232 -19.29 -9.11 7.23
CA GLY A 232 -18.34 -9.11 8.33
C GLY A 232 -17.97 -10.53 8.78
N PRO A 233 -18.93 -11.36 9.22
CA PRO A 233 -18.69 -12.77 9.52
C PRO A 233 -18.20 -13.56 8.29
N ILE A 234 -17.38 -14.60 8.53
CA ILE A 234 -16.82 -15.47 7.48
C ILE A 234 -17.92 -16.02 6.57
N GLY A 235 -17.73 -15.90 5.26
CA GLY A 235 -18.67 -16.35 4.23
C GLY A 235 -19.82 -15.38 3.91
N THR A 236 -20.03 -14.34 4.72
CA THR A 236 -20.94 -13.24 4.33
C THR A 236 -20.32 -12.42 3.20
N ASN A 237 -21.16 -11.87 2.33
CA ASN A 237 -20.72 -11.07 1.20
C ASN A 237 -21.83 -10.12 0.73
N LEU A 238 -21.45 -9.09 -0.03
CA LEU A 238 -22.33 -8.09 -0.62
C LEU A 238 -21.85 -7.79 -2.05
N VAL A 239 -22.70 -8.05 -3.03
CA VAL A 239 -22.44 -7.74 -4.44
C VAL A 239 -23.23 -6.49 -4.84
N VAL A 240 -22.54 -5.50 -5.39
CA VAL A 240 -23.12 -4.33 -6.06
C VAL A 240 -22.64 -4.36 -7.51
N LEU A 241 -23.54 -4.68 -8.44
CA LEU A 241 -23.22 -4.67 -9.88
C LEU A 241 -23.16 -3.22 -10.41
N PRO A 242 -22.46 -2.98 -11.54
CA PRO A 242 -22.56 -1.73 -12.29
C PRO A 242 -24.00 -1.42 -12.71
N ASP A 243 -24.39 -0.14 -12.71
CA ASP A 243 -25.71 0.35 -13.10
C ASP A 243 -25.61 1.57 -14.05
N GLU A 244 -26.73 2.18 -14.43
CA GLU A 244 -26.74 3.33 -15.36
C GLU A 244 -26.03 4.58 -14.82
N ASN A 245 -25.75 4.65 -13.51
CA ASN A 245 -25.05 5.76 -12.86
C ASN A 245 -23.59 5.42 -12.50
N ASN A 246 -23.27 4.13 -12.28
CA ASN A 246 -21.97 3.67 -11.80
C ASN A 246 -21.35 2.61 -12.76
N ASP A 247 -20.32 2.99 -13.53
CA ASP A 247 -19.56 2.11 -14.45
C ASP A 247 -18.70 1.01 -13.75
N LEU A 248 -18.67 0.99 -12.41
CA LEU A 248 -17.89 0.07 -11.59
C LEU A 248 -18.77 -0.53 -10.48
N GLY A 249 -18.58 -1.83 -10.24
CA GLY A 249 -19.24 -2.57 -9.15
C GLY A 249 -18.23 -3.04 -8.10
N THR A 250 -18.72 -3.62 -7.01
CA THR A 250 -17.90 -4.18 -5.93
C THR A 250 -18.46 -5.52 -5.42
N VAL A 251 -17.59 -6.33 -4.85
CA VAL A 251 -17.88 -7.58 -4.15
C VAL A 251 -17.18 -7.51 -2.79
N ILE A 252 -17.92 -7.08 -1.77
CA ILE A 252 -17.41 -7.02 -0.40
C ILE A 252 -17.51 -8.42 0.22
N VAL A 253 -16.44 -8.89 0.86
CA VAL A 253 -16.36 -10.22 1.47
C VAL A 253 -15.99 -10.14 2.96
N GLY A 254 -16.79 -10.77 3.83
CA GLY A 254 -16.62 -10.73 5.29
C GLY A 254 -15.49 -11.64 5.78
N LEU A 255 -14.40 -11.06 6.28
CA LEU A 255 -13.19 -11.77 6.68
C LEU A 255 -13.24 -12.41 8.08
N GLY A 256 -14.28 -12.11 8.87
CA GLY A 256 -14.40 -12.51 10.27
C GLY A 256 -13.63 -11.59 11.22
N GLU A 257 -13.29 -12.10 12.41
CA GLU A 257 -12.31 -11.44 13.29
C GLU A 257 -10.91 -11.50 12.63
N PRO A 258 -10.10 -10.43 12.69
CA PRO A 258 -8.74 -10.46 12.15
C PRO A 258 -7.90 -11.63 12.66
N GLU A 259 -8.06 -12.01 13.92
CA GLU A 259 -7.27 -13.05 14.59
C GLU A 259 -7.46 -14.45 14.01
N ASN A 260 -8.59 -14.69 13.33
CA ASN A 260 -8.98 -15.97 12.76
C ASN A 260 -8.71 -16.07 11.25
N LEU A 261 -8.22 -15.01 10.60
CA LEU A 261 -7.99 -15.04 9.16
C LEU A 261 -6.83 -15.98 8.79
N THR A 262 -7.13 -16.96 7.94
CA THR A 262 -6.16 -17.94 7.43
C THR A 262 -6.27 -18.03 5.90
N PRO A 263 -5.28 -18.62 5.18
CA PRO A 263 -5.38 -18.78 3.73
C PRO A 263 -6.64 -19.54 3.30
N PHE A 264 -7.07 -20.52 4.09
CA PHE A 264 -8.29 -21.30 3.85
C PHE A 264 -9.57 -20.49 4.10
N ILE A 265 -9.61 -19.66 5.14
CA ILE A 265 -10.76 -18.79 5.42
C ILE A 265 -10.87 -17.68 4.36
N LEU A 266 -9.75 -17.12 3.89
CA LEU A 266 -9.76 -16.19 2.77
C LEU A 266 -10.26 -16.88 1.50
N SER A 267 -9.74 -18.05 1.12
CA SER A 267 -10.17 -18.73 -0.10
C SER A 267 -11.66 -19.09 -0.06
N LYS A 268 -12.19 -19.53 1.10
CA LYS A 268 -13.62 -19.81 1.28
C LYS A 268 -14.51 -18.57 1.20
N THR A 269 -14.04 -17.41 1.65
CA THR A 269 -14.84 -16.17 1.59
C THR A 269 -14.79 -15.54 0.20
N ILE A 270 -13.63 -15.59 -0.49
CA ILE A 270 -13.52 -15.24 -1.91
C ILE A 270 -14.40 -16.15 -2.77
N GLU A 271 -14.42 -17.46 -2.51
CA GLU A 271 -15.30 -18.44 -3.16
C GLU A 271 -16.78 -18.07 -2.99
N ALA A 272 -17.21 -17.70 -1.77
CA ALA A 272 -18.59 -17.29 -1.50
C ALA A 272 -18.99 -16.00 -2.24
N GLY A 273 -18.16 -14.95 -2.21
CA GLY A 273 -18.42 -13.70 -2.94
C GLY A 273 -18.41 -13.87 -4.47
N CYS A 274 -17.52 -14.72 -5.01
CA CYS A 274 -17.51 -15.06 -6.43
C CYS A 274 -18.75 -15.86 -6.87
N LEU A 275 -19.29 -16.73 -6.01
CA LEU A 275 -20.52 -17.47 -6.28
C LEU A 275 -21.74 -16.53 -6.33
N GLU A 276 -21.91 -15.65 -5.35
CA GLU A 276 -22.99 -14.65 -5.38
C GLU A 276 -22.89 -13.75 -6.63
N TYR A 277 -21.68 -13.30 -6.98
CA TYR A 277 -21.46 -12.47 -8.16
C TYR A 277 -21.90 -13.18 -9.46
N LEU A 278 -21.51 -14.45 -9.65
CA LEU A 278 -21.93 -15.25 -10.82
C LEU A 278 -23.44 -15.53 -10.84
N LEU A 279 -24.07 -15.75 -9.67
CA LEU A 279 -25.52 -15.92 -9.55
C LEU A 279 -26.28 -14.62 -9.92
N ARG A 280 -25.83 -13.46 -9.42
CA ARG A 280 -26.42 -12.15 -9.76
C ARG A 280 -26.29 -11.78 -11.24
N LEU A 281 -25.20 -12.19 -11.90
CA LEU A 281 -25.05 -12.05 -13.35
C LEU A 281 -26.06 -12.93 -14.11
N ARG A 282 -26.29 -14.18 -13.66
CA ARG A 282 -27.29 -15.10 -14.22
C ARG A 282 -28.73 -14.56 -14.07
N GLU A 283 -29.00 -13.84 -12.98
CA GLU A 283 -30.32 -13.24 -12.68
C GLU A 283 -30.66 -12.00 -13.55
N GLY A 284 -29.86 -11.64 -14.55
CA GLY A 284 -30.29 -10.84 -15.70
C GLY A 284 -30.55 -9.35 -15.44
N HIS A 285 -30.16 -8.80 -14.29
CA HIS A 285 -30.41 -7.41 -13.91
C HIS A 285 -29.53 -6.37 -14.62
N VAL A 286 -28.61 -6.78 -15.51
CA VAL A 286 -27.69 -5.92 -16.25
C VAL A 286 -27.57 -6.43 -17.70
N ARG A 287 -27.18 -5.55 -18.64
CA ARG A 287 -26.72 -5.97 -19.98
C ARG A 287 -25.73 -7.12 -19.87
N GLN A 288 -26.04 -8.26 -20.50
CA GLN A 288 -25.11 -9.38 -20.56
C GLN A 288 -23.76 -8.93 -21.17
N PRO A 289 -22.62 -9.26 -20.54
CA PRO A 289 -21.33 -9.19 -21.19
C PRO A 289 -21.35 -10.01 -22.49
N ARG A 290 -20.59 -9.58 -23.51
CA ARG A 290 -20.30 -10.46 -24.66
C ARG A 290 -19.66 -11.75 -24.12
N GLU A 291 -20.14 -12.90 -24.59
CA GLU A 291 -20.32 -14.16 -23.83
C GLU A 291 -19.07 -14.85 -23.20
N LYS A 292 -17.89 -14.21 -23.12
CA LYS A 292 -16.62 -14.88 -22.74
C LYS A 292 -15.68 -14.13 -21.79
N ASP A 293 -15.89 -12.83 -21.54
CA ASP A 293 -14.96 -12.00 -20.74
C ASP A 293 -15.61 -11.49 -19.43
N VAL A 294 -16.11 -12.41 -18.59
CA VAL A 294 -16.45 -12.11 -17.19
C VAL A 294 -15.18 -12.25 -16.34
N GLY A 295 -14.84 -11.20 -15.59
CA GLY A 295 -13.72 -11.23 -14.66
C GLY A 295 -14.05 -10.59 -13.32
N ILE A 296 -13.03 -10.54 -12.46
CA ILE A 296 -12.99 -9.75 -11.24
C ILE A 296 -11.69 -8.94 -11.19
N THR A 297 -11.73 -7.80 -10.50
CA THR A 297 -10.52 -7.08 -10.09
C THR A 297 -10.38 -7.31 -8.58
N THR A 298 -9.18 -7.61 -8.09
CA THR A 298 -8.95 -7.89 -6.67
C THR A 298 -7.83 -7.02 -6.14
N LEU A 299 -8.02 -6.48 -4.95
CA LEU A 299 -6.92 -5.96 -4.15
C LEU A 299 -6.11 -7.14 -3.56
N LEU A 300 -4.98 -6.86 -2.92
CA LEU A 300 -4.20 -7.88 -2.20
C LEU A 300 -4.84 -8.18 -0.83
N VAL A 301 -6.09 -8.65 -0.85
CA VAL A 301 -6.97 -8.83 0.31
C VAL A 301 -6.32 -9.70 1.39
N GLY A 302 -6.34 -9.21 2.63
CA GLY A 302 -5.73 -9.86 3.79
C GLY A 302 -4.19 -9.82 3.82
N SER A 303 -3.50 -9.40 2.77
CA SER A 303 -2.04 -9.23 2.84
C SER A 303 -1.68 -8.13 3.85
N SER A 304 -0.54 -8.30 4.54
CA SER A 304 -0.13 -7.50 5.71
C SER A 304 -1.00 -7.66 6.97
N TYR A 305 -2.14 -8.36 6.93
CA TYR A 305 -2.95 -8.67 8.12
C TYR A 305 -2.77 -10.13 8.56
N ALA A 306 -2.96 -10.39 9.86
CA ALA A 306 -3.21 -11.72 10.42
C ALA A 306 -2.28 -12.87 9.95
N ASN A 307 -0.96 -12.64 9.94
CA ASN A 307 0.05 -13.62 9.52
C ASN A 307 -0.03 -14.07 8.05
N LEU A 308 -0.87 -13.43 7.22
CA LEU A 308 -1.06 -13.83 5.83
C LEU A 308 -0.01 -13.18 4.92
N SER A 309 0.99 -13.97 4.52
CA SER A 309 1.99 -13.54 3.55
C SER A 309 1.34 -13.18 2.20
N LEU A 310 1.99 -12.29 1.44
CA LEU A 310 1.52 -11.89 0.10
C LEU A 310 1.30 -13.10 -0.82
N SER A 311 2.21 -14.09 -0.77
CA SER A 311 2.04 -15.34 -1.53
C SER A 311 0.81 -16.13 -1.08
N ASN A 312 0.54 -16.19 0.23
CA ASN A 312 -0.63 -16.90 0.76
C ASN A 312 -1.94 -16.20 0.40
N SER A 313 -1.98 -14.86 0.42
CA SER A 313 -3.13 -14.06 -0.05
C SER A 313 -3.42 -14.33 -1.53
N ILE A 314 -2.41 -14.21 -2.42
CA ILE A 314 -2.55 -14.48 -3.85
C ILE A 314 -3.03 -15.92 -4.12
N ASN A 315 -2.40 -16.91 -3.47
CA ASN A 315 -2.80 -18.32 -3.62
C ASN A 315 -4.23 -18.59 -3.14
N ALA A 316 -4.65 -17.98 -2.03
CA ALA A 316 -6.00 -18.13 -1.49
C ALA A 316 -7.07 -17.49 -2.39
N ILE A 317 -6.79 -16.31 -2.96
CA ILE A 317 -7.69 -15.64 -3.91
C ILE A 317 -7.85 -16.50 -5.18
N LEU A 318 -6.75 -17.00 -5.75
CA LEU A 318 -6.79 -17.89 -6.92
C LEU A 318 -7.53 -19.21 -6.64
N GLU A 319 -7.34 -19.81 -5.46
CA GLU A 319 -8.07 -21.03 -5.07
C GLU A 319 -9.57 -20.75 -4.86
N GLY A 320 -9.95 -19.61 -4.28
CA GLY A 320 -11.35 -19.22 -4.10
C GLY A 320 -12.08 -19.01 -5.43
N VAL A 321 -11.44 -18.30 -6.37
CA VAL A 321 -11.98 -18.10 -7.74
C VAL A 321 -12.10 -19.44 -8.48
N SER A 322 -11.08 -20.30 -8.42
CA SER A 322 -11.13 -21.62 -9.04
C SER A 322 -12.19 -22.53 -8.39
N GLY A 323 -12.40 -22.42 -7.08
CA GLY A 323 -13.44 -23.14 -6.35
C GLY A 323 -14.86 -22.71 -6.74
N ALA A 324 -15.08 -21.41 -6.91
CA ALA A 324 -16.35 -20.86 -7.39
C ALA A 324 -16.65 -21.33 -8.82
N ASN A 325 -15.68 -21.20 -9.74
CA ASN A 325 -15.81 -21.69 -11.11
C ASN A 325 -16.13 -23.20 -11.16
N ASN A 326 -15.38 -24.04 -10.44
CA ASN A 326 -15.61 -25.49 -10.41
C ASN A 326 -16.99 -25.87 -9.82
N LYS A 327 -17.54 -25.06 -8.91
CA LYS A 327 -18.90 -25.25 -8.39
C LYS A 327 -19.98 -24.90 -9.42
N ILE A 328 -19.84 -23.79 -10.15
CA ILE A 328 -20.79 -23.41 -11.20
C ILE A 328 -20.76 -24.41 -12.38
N GLN A 329 -19.57 -24.89 -12.78
CA GLN A 329 -19.42 -25.93 -13.81
C GLN A 329 -20.16 -27.24 -13.48
N ARG A 330 -20.34 -27.56 -12.19
CA ARG A 330 -21.04 -28.77 -11.72
C ARG A 330 -22.56 -28.61 -11.66
N LEU A 331 -23.10 -27.42 -11.90
CA LEU A 331 -24.54 -27.13 -11.84
C LEU A 331 -25.19 -27.06 -13.23
N GLU A 332 -24.51 -26.45 -14.22
CA GLU A 332 -25.12 -26.10 -15.51
C GLU A 332 -24.14 -26.32 -16.69
N GLU A 333 -24.65 -26.85 -17.81
CA GLU A 333 -23.85 -27.09 -19.03
C GLU A 333 -23.38 -25.79 -19.70
N ASN A 334 -24.23 -24.75 -19.72
CA ASN A 334 -23.92 -23.42 -20.26
C ASN A 334 -23.54 -22.44 -19.13
N HIS A 335 -22.42 -22.69 -18.48
CA HIS A 335 -21.93 -21.91 -17.34
C HIS A 335 -21.25 -20.58 -17.74
N VAL A 336 -21.58 -19.50 -17.02
CA VAL A 336 -20.78 -18.27 -16.98
C VAL A 336 -19.71 -18.41 -15.88
N LEU A 337 -18.46 -18.12 -16.20
CA LEU A 337 -17.30 -18.31 -15.31
C LEU A 337 -16.40 -17.07 -15.29
N ILE A 338 -15.66 -16.89 -14.20
CA ILE A 338 -14.59 -15.89 -14.09
C ILE A 338 -13.42 -16.37 -14.95
N SER A 339 -13.16 -15.70 -16.09
CA SER A 339 -12.09 -16.01 -17.04
C SER A 339 -10.85 -15.10 -16.90
N GLU A 340 -10.96 -13.99 -16.15
CA GLU A 340 -9.87 -13.05 -15.84
C GLU A 340 -9.87 -12.61 -14.36
N VAL A 341 -8.69 -12.57 -13.75
CA VAL A 341 -8.43 -11.92 -12.44
C VAL A 341 -7.39 -10.81 -12.62
N GLU A 342 -7.80 -9.57 -12.42
CA GLU A 342 -6.90 -8.41 -12.39
C GLU A 342 -6.47 -8.13 -10.96
N PHE A 343 -5.19 -8.32 -10.62
CA PHE A 343 -4.64 -7.86 -9.35
C PHE A 343 -4.32 -6.37 -9.42
N LEU A 344 -4.95 -5.56 -8.57
CA LEU A 344 -4.82 -4.11 -8.53
C LEU A 344 -4.23 -3.67 -7.19
N GLU A 345 -3.13 -2.91 -7.25
CA GLU A 345 -2.40 -2.45 -6.06
C GLU A 345 -1.89 -1.01 -6.26
N LEU A 346 -1.99 -0.20 -5.22
CA LEU A 346 -1.64 1.21 -5.22
C LEU A 346 -0.12 1.42 -5.19
N TYR A 347 0.59 0.61 -4.40
CA TYR A 347 2.02 0.75 -4.14
C TYR A 347 2.88 -0.08 -5.12
N GLN A 348 3.83 0.59 -5.78
CA GLN A 348 4.59 0.01 -6.90
C GLN A 348 5.42 -1.23 -6.48
N ASP A 349 5.97 -1.25 -5.26
CA ASP A 349 6.75 -2.36 -4.71
C ASP A 349 5.87 -3.60 -4.46
N LYS A 350 4.68 -3.42 -3.88
CA LYS A 350 3.70 -4.50 -3.67
C LYS A 350 3.20 -5.06 -4.99
N ALA A 351 2.91 -4.21 -5.97
CA ALA A 351 2.51 -4.62 -7.32
C ALA A 351 3.61 -5.43 -8.03
N LEU A 352 4.88 -4.99 -7.92
CA LEU A 352 6.04 -5.69 -8.49
C LEU A 352 6.25 -7.06 -7.82
N ASN A 353 6.16 -7.13 -6.49
CA ASN A 353 6.25 -8.38 -5.73
C ASN A 353 5.12 -9.35 -6.11
N ALA A 354 3.88 -8.87 -6.24
CA ALA A 354 2.76 -9.68 -6.69
C ALA A 354 2.96 -10.23 -8.11
N PHE A 355 3.44 -9.42 -9.05
CA PHE A 355 3.75 -9.84 -10.42
C PHE A 355 4.81 -10.95 -10.47
N TYR A 356 5.90 -10.81 -9.70
CA TYR A 356 6.92 -11.87 -9.62
C TYR A 356 6.40 -13.15 -8.99
N LEU A 357 5.58 -13.07 -7.93
CA LEU A 357 4.95 -14.24 -7.30
C LEU A 357 4.01 -14.96 -8.27
N LEU A 358 3.12 -14.22 -8.97
CA LEU A 358 2.24 -14.78 -10.00
C LEU A 358 3.05 -15.44 -11.15
N GLY A 359 4.15 -14.80 -11.55
CA GLY A 359 5.09 -15.33 -12.55
C GLY A 359 5.93 -16.53 -12.10
N GLN A 360 5.94 -16.86 -10.80
CA GLN A 360 6.44 -18.12 -10.24
C GLN A 360 5.32 -19.15 -10.15
N ILE A 361 4.18 -18.79 -9.56
CA ILE A 361 2.99 -19.63 -9.38
C ILE A 361 2.55 -20.26 -10.70
N GLY A 362 2.45 -19.46 -11.79
CA GLY A 362 2.10 -19.95 -13.13
C GLY A 362 3.14 -20.87 -13.80
N LYS A 363 4.30 -21.10 -13.17
CA LYS A 363 5.34 -22.04 -13.62
C LYS A 363 5.48 -23.27 -12.72
N THR A 364 5.00 -23.20 -11.47
CA THR A 364 5.24 -24.22 -10.43
C THR A 364 3.98 -24.83 -9.84
N SER A 365 2.82 -24.17 -9.95
CA SER A 365 1.55 -24.69 -9.43
C SER A 365 0.95 -25.74 -10.36
N ASN A 366 0.63 -26.91 -9.80
CA ASN A 366 -0.22 -27.92 -10.44
C ASN A 366 -1.71 -27.76 -10.05
N THR A 367 -2.02 -26.84 -9.14
CA THR A 367 -3.32 -26.75 -8.44
C THR A 367 -4.38 -25.97 -9.23
N TYR A 368 -3.96 -24.97 -10.00
CA TYR A 368 -4.83 -24.11 -10.82
C TYR A 368 -4.09 -23.66 -12.08
N ASN A 369 -4.82 -23.63 -13.19
CA ASN A 369 -4.31 -23.32 -14.52
C ASN A 369 -4.35 -21.80 -14.75
N ILE A 370 -3.27 -21.08 -14.47
CA ILE A 370 -3.20 -19.61 -14.63
C ILE A 370 -2.25 -19.19 -15.76
N LYS A 371 -2.61 -18.10 -16.45
CA LYS A 371 -1.78 -17.47 -17.49
C LYS A 371 -1.61 -15.98 -17.17
N LEU A 372 -0.42 -15.60 -16.74
CA LEU A 372 -0.05 -14.18 -16.55
C LEU A 372 0.09 -13.49 -17.91
N GLU A 373 -0.65 -12.40 -18.15
CA GLU A 373 -0.67 -11.68 -19.43
C GLU A 373 -0.02 -10.29 -19.34
N GLY A 374 1.00 -10.06 -20.17
CA GLY A 374 1.67 -8.77 -20.32
C GLY A 374 2.66 -8.41 -19.20
N PRO A 375 3.28 -7.21 -19.28
CA PRO A 375 3.92 -6.56 -18.14
C PRO A 375 2.84 -5.95 -17.21
N ILE A 376 3.26 -5.44 -16.05
CA ILE A 376 2.40 -4.63 -15.17
C ILE A 376 1.86 -3.43 -15.95
N ARG A 377 0.55 -3.20 -15.95
CA ARG A 377 -0.06 -1.97 -16.49
C ARG A 377 -0.01 -0.87 -15.42
N GLU A 378 0.76 0.19 -15.62
CA GLU A 378 0.72 1.37 -14.74
C GLU A 378 -0.42 2.32 -15.16
N VAL A 379 -1.17 2.86 -14.18
CA VAL A 379 -2.25 3.84 -14.36
C VAL A 379 -2.13 4.97 -13.32
N ASP A 380 -2.86 6.08 -13.48
CA ASP A 380 -2.70 7.24 -12.59
C ASP A 380 -3.04 6.93 -11.12
N GLY A 381 -2.50 7.77 -10.23
CA GLY A 381 -2.65 7.61 -8.78
C GLY A 381 -1.80 6.48 -8.18
N LYS A 382 -0.95 5.80 -8.98
CA LYS A 382 0.09 4.91 -8.43
C LYS A 382 0.98 5.65 -7.43
N ARG A 383 1.41 4.95 -6.39
CA ARG A 383 2.31 5.46 -5.36
C ARG A 383 3.64 4.73 -5.39
N THR A 384 4.70 5.50 -5.52
CA THR A 384 6.07 5.04 -5.27
C THR A 384 6.38 5.30 -3.80
N ILE A 385 6.99 4.34 -3.12
CA ILE A 385 7.58 4.53 -1.79
C ILE A 385 9.01 4.01 -1.81
N ILE A 386 9.87 4.53 -0.93
CA ILE A 386 11.03 3.77 -0.53
C ILE A 386 10.52 2.79 0.53
N PRO A 387 10.64 1.46 0.34
CA PRO A 387 10.50 0.51 1.43
C PRO A 387 11.74 0.65 2.34
N ILE A 388 11.78 1.74 3.10
CA ILE A 388 12.46 1.76 4.39
C ILE A 388 11.81 0.64 5.19
N ASP A 389 12.60 -0.24 5.80
CA ASP A 389 12.06 -1.35 6.59
C ASP A 389 11.44 -0.82 7.89
N ASN A 390 10.20 -0.34 7.76
CA ASN A 390 9.31 0.09 8.83
C ASN A 390 8.79 -1.13 9.60
N SER A 391 9.71 -2.00 10.01
CA SER A 391 9.65 -2.85 11.20
C SER A 391 9.14 -2.13 12.48
N ARG A 392 9.12 -0.78 12.47
CA ARG A 392 8.35 0.08 13.40
C ARG A 392 6.85 -0.23 13.43
N GLU A 393 6.26 -0.68 12.32
CA GLU A 393 4.85 -1.10 12.21
C GLU A 393 4.65 -2.61 12.42
N TRP A 394 5.71 -3.42 12.41
CA TRP A 394 5.60 -4.86 12.67
C TRP A 394 5.54 -5.16 14.17
N TRP A 395 4.33 -5.12 14.73
CA TRP A 395 4.06 -5.50 16.10
C TRP A 395 4.16 -7.02 16.27
N LYS A 396 5.24 -7.47 16.92
CA LYS A 396 5.54 -8.88 17.17
C LYS A 396 4.59 -9.41 18.25
N ARG A 397 3.60 -10.19 17.80
CA ARG A 397 2.56 -10.78 18.65
C ARG A 397 3.11 -11.94 19.48
N ILE A 398 3.03 -11.82 20.80
CA ILE A 398 3.34 -12.86 21.78
C ILE A 398 2.10 -13.09 22.64
N THR A 399 1.53 -14.29 22.57
CA THR A 399 0.47 -14.75 23.46
C THR A 399 1.09 -15.47 24.65
N ALA A 400 0.64 -15.14 25.86
CA ALA A 400 1.01 -15.82 27.09
C ALA A 400 -0.25 -16.04 27.94
N THR A 401 -0.68 -17.28 28.11
CA THR A 401 -1.92 -17.62 28.85
C THR A 401 -1.68 -18.71 29.87
N LEU A 402 -2.32 -18.63 31.04
CA LEU A 402 -2.28 -19.68 32.04
C LEU A 402 -3.03 -20.92 31.54
N ARG A 403 -2.42 -22.07 31.74
CA ARG A 403 -3.00 -23.39 31.49
C ARG A 403 -2.75 -24.29 32.70
N ASN A 404 -3.62 -25.26 32.89
CA ASN A 404 -3.41 -26.34 33.84
C ASN A 404 -3.06 -27.62 33.04
N ASP A 405 -2.06 -28.34 33.51
CA ASP A 405 -1.64 -29.64 32.96
C ASP A 405 -2.61 -30.74 33.43
N PRO A 406 -3.37 -31.39 32.53
CA PRO A 406 -4.35 -32.41 32.92
C PRO A 406 -3.74 -33.67 33.56
N GLU A 407 -2.45 -33.94 33.34
CA GLU A 407 -1.77 -35.13 33.87
C GLU A 407 -1.11 -34.85 35.23
N THR A 408 -0.49 -33.68 35.41
CA THR A 408 0.21 -33.33 36.67
C THR A 408 -0.57 -32.39 37.60
N GLY A 409 -1.69 -31.82 37.13
CA GLY A 409 -2.49 -30.82 37.85
C GLY A 409 -1.79 -29.47 38.03
N ARG A 410 -0.60 -29.27 37.45
CA ARG A 410 0.23 -28.07 37.66
C ARG A 410 -0.18 -26.94 36.71
N ASN A 411 -0.12 -25.72 37.21
CA ASN A 411 -0.24 -24.52 36.39
C ASN A 411 1.05 -24.27 35.61
N TYR A 412 0.93 -23.83 34.36
CA TYR A 412 2.04 -23.35 33.54
C TYR A 412 1.57 -22.16 32.68
N ILE A 413 2.52 -21.33 32.23
CA ILE A 413 2.24 -20.27 31.26
C ILE A 413 2.51 -20.84 29.87
N ASP A 414 1.47 -20.95 29.05
CA ASP A 414 1.57 -21.38 27.68
C ASP A 414 1.90 -20.19 26.76
N TYR A 415 3.05 -20.25 26.10
CA TYR A 415 3.54 -19.22 25.20
C TYR A 415 3.34 -19.61 23.74
N SER A 416 2.85 -18.67 22.93
CA SER A 416 2.89 -18.78 21.48
C SER A 416 3.24 -17.44 20.83
N ALA A 417 4.14 -17.46 19.84
CA ALA A 417 4.45 -16.30 19.01
C ALA A 417 4.20 -16.61 17.54
N SER A 418 3.73 -15.61 16.80
CA SER A 418 3.78 -15.66 15.34
C SER A 418 5.19 -15.33 14.87
N THR A 419 5.89 -16.34 14.33
CA THR A 419 7.27 -16.20 13.82
C THR A 419 7.31 -16.03 12.29
N GLY A 420 6.17 -15.74 11.65
CA GLY A 420 6.03 -15.67 10.19
C GLY A 420 6.18 -17.02 9.47
N ARG A 421 6.34 -18.11 10.22
CA ARG A 421 6.45 -19.50 9.72
C ARG A 421 5.08 -20.17 9.67
N ALA A 422 4.95 -21.23 8.86
CA ALA A 422 3.71 -22.01 8.73
C ALA A 422 3.39 -22.91 9.95
N LYS A 423 3.87 -22.55 11.14
CA LYS A 423 3.66 -23.24 12.41
C LYS A 423 3.71 -22.21 13.54
N ILE A 424 2.76 -22.27 14.46
CA ILE A 424 2.83 -21.56 15.74
C ILE A 424 3.64 -22.43 16.71
N ASP A 425 4.77 -21.92 17.21
CA ASP A 425 5.64 -22.63 18.14
C ASP A 425 5.17 -22.45 19.59
N VAL A 426 4.18 -23.27 19.96
CA VAL A 426 3.64 -23.37 21.33
C VAL A 426 4.71 -23.91 22.29
N ARG A 427 4.87 -23.26 23.45
CA ARG A 427 5.89 -23.56 24.47
C ARG A 427 5.30 -23.43 25.90
N PRO A 428 5.14 -24.54 26.65
CA PRO A 428 4.77 -24.45 28.06
C PRO A 428 5.98 -24.01 28.91
N LEU A 429 5.77 -23.03 29.78
CA LEU A 429 6.75 -22.58 30.76
C LEU A 429 6.27 -22.89 32.19
N PHE A 430 6.96 -23.83 32.83
CA PHE A 430 6.73 -24.22 34.21
C PHE A 430 7.62 -23.39 35.14
N VAL A 431 7.06 -22.34 35.74
CA VAL A 431 7.69 -21.53 36.79
C VAL A 431 6.97 -21.78 38.11
N ASP A 432 7.68 -21.84 39.23
CA ASP A 432 7.03 -21.84 40.54
C ASP A 432 6.38 -20.47 40.78
N GLN A 433 5.05 -20.47 40.93
CA GLN A 433 4.26 -19.25 41.08
C GLN A 433 4.61 -18.51 42.37
N SER A 434 5.02 -19.22 43.44
CA SER A 434 5.38 -18.61 44.72
C SER A 434 6.64 -17.75 44.64
N ILE A 435 7.60 -18.12 43.79
CA ILE A 435 8.82 -17.32 43.54
C ILE A 435 8.45 -16.03 42.81
N LEU A 436 7.56 -16.11 41.80
CA LEU A 436 7.09 -14.93 41.07
C LEU A 436 6.29 -13.99 41.98
N GLU A 437 5.38 -14.52 42.81
CA GLU A 437 4.60 -13.71 43.76
C GLU A 437 5.47 -13.05 44.84
N ALA A 438 6.52 -13.71 45.33
CA ALA A 438 7.47 -13.10 46.26
C ALA A 438 8.24 -11.92 45.61
N LEU A 439 8.78 -12.11 44.40
CA LEU A 439 9.48 -11.06 43.66
C LEU A 439 8.56 -9.88 43.30
N LEU A 440 7.28 -10.15 43.00
CA LEU A 440 6.25 -9.13 42.82
C LEU A 440 5.97 -8.36 44.12
N ALA A 441 5.90 -9.04 45.27
CA ALA A 441 5.58 -8.42 46.55
C ALA A 441 6.70 -7.47 47.05
N ASP A 442 7.95 -7.73 46.69
CA ASP A 442 9.09 -6.84 47.01
C ASP A 442 9.20 -5.67 46.02
N SER A 443 8.98 -5.87 44.72
CA SER A 443 9.07 -4.79 43.72
C SER A 443 8.07 -3.63 43.95
N GLN A 444 7.00 -3.87 44.70
CA GLN A 444 5.99 -2.87 45.07
C GLN A 444 6.38 -1.97 46.24
N LYS A 445 7.42 -2.31 47.01
CA LYS A 445 7.86 -1.54 48.19
C LYS A 445 8.81 -0.40 47.80
N GLU A 446 9.51 -0.54 46.68
CA GLU A 446 10.53 0.39 46.22
C GLU A 446 9.95 1.43 45.26
N LYS A 447 10.15 2.72 45.56
CA LYS A 447 9.84 3.83 44.63
C LYS A 447 10.86 3.94 43.48
N SER A 448 12.03 3.30 43.66
CA SER A 448 13.15 3.24 42.73
C SER A 448 13.03 2.06 41.77
N TRP A 449 13.54 2.21 40.55
CA TRP A 449 13.67 1.08 39.62
C TRP A 449 14.84 0.16 40.01
N ASN A 450 14.52 -1.07 40.39
CA ASN A 450 15.48 -2.11 40.74
C ASN A 450 15.84 -2.99 39.53
N GLN A 451 17.02 -2.76 38.95
CA GLN A 451 17.45 -3.40 37.71
C GLN A 451 17.69 -4.92 37.87
N GLU A 452 18.22 -5.36 39.01
CA GLU A 452 18.50 -6.77 39.28
C GLU A 452 17.19 -7.57 39.43
N LEU A 453 16.18 -6.97 40.07
CA LEU A 453 14.84 -7.53 40.20
C LEU A 453 14.13 -7.61 38.84
N SER A 454 14.12 -6.51 38.07
CA SER A 454 13.63 -6.47 36.68
C SER A 454 14.26 -7.56 35.79
N ARG A 455 15.56 -7.81 35.95
CA ARG A 455 16.30 -8.83 35.20
C ARG A 455 15.99 -10.25 35.66
N THR A 456 15.88 -10.46 36.97
CA THR A 456 15.47 -11.76 37.55
C THR A 456 14.07 -12.14 37.07
N MET A 457 13.14 -11.17 37.06
CA MET A 457 11.80 -11.37 36.52
C MET A 457 11.80 -11.66 35.02
N PHE A 458 12.62 -10.99 34.21
CA PHE A 458 12.74 -11.30 32.78
C PHE A 458 13.28 -12.71 32.52
N GLU A 459 14.32 -13.11 33.24
CA GLU A 459 14.95 -14.43 33.06
C GLU A 459 14.04 -15.59 33.51
N LEU A 460 13.14 -15.36 34.48
CA LEU A 460 12.12 -16.31 34.95
C LEU A 460 10.83 -16.32 34.12
N LEU A 461 10.29 -15.15 33.74
CA LEU A 461 8.99 -15.08 33.05
C LEU A 461 9.10 -15.41 31.56
N VAL A 462 10.16 -14.98 30.87
CA VAL A 462 10.25 -15.13 29.40
C VAL A 462 11.00 -16.42 29.04
N PRO A 463 10.46 -17.33 28.20
CA PRO A 463 11.20 -18.52 27.75
C PRO A 463 12.43 -18.16 26.92
N ASN A 464 13.51 -18.95 26.98
CA ASN A 464 14.79 -18.65 26.30
C ASN A 464 14.63 -18.38 24.78
N ASP A 465 13.83 -19.18 24.07
CA ASP A 465 13.52 -18.99 22.64
C ASP A 465 12.86 -17.62 22.37
N TYR A 466 12.12 -17.08 23.35
CA TYR A 466 11.35 -15.84 23.27
C TYR A 466 12.17 -14.62 23.75
N LYS A 467 13.24 -14.80 24.54
CA LYS A 467 14.11 -13.69 25.01
C LYS A 467 14.69 -12.87 23.85
N ILE A 468 14.89 -13.50 22.68
CA ILE A 468 15.30 -12.83 21.44
C ILE A 468 14.28 -11.76 21.03
N ALA A 469 12.98 -12.05 21.09
CA ALA A 469 11.92 -11.11 20.70
C ALA A 469 11.92 -9.79 21.50
N PHE A 470 12.30 -9.84 22.78
CA PHE A 470 12.45 -8.65 23.63
C PHE A 470 13.80 -7.95 23.43
N ARG A 471 14.82 -8.65 22.90
CA ARG A 471 16.17 -8.13 22.62
C ARG A 471 16.30 -7.49 21.22
N ASP A 472 15.48 -7.92 20.27
CA ASP A 472 15.45 -7.40 18.88
C ASP A 472 14.96 -5.93 18.77
N GLN A 473 14.50 -5.32 19.88
CA GLN A 473 13.90 -3.98 19.96
C GLN A 473 12.73 -3.72 18.98
N GLN A 474 12.00 -4.76 18.60
CA GLN A 474 10.75 -4.65 17.84
C GLN A 474 9.58 -4.24 18.76
N ASN A 475 8.57 -3.57 18.20
CA ASN A 475 7.33 -3.26 18.92
C ASN A 475 6.59 -4.57 19.27
N LEU A 476 6.02 -4.69 20.47
CA LEU A 476 5.50 -5.92 21.07
C LEU A 476 3.99 -5.83 21.35
N LEU A 477 3.23 -6.80 20.86
CA LEU A 477 1.80 -6.95 21.15
C LEU A 477 1.59 -8.19 22.04
N LEU A 478 1.28 -7.96 23.31
CA LEU A 478 1.16 -8.99 24.33
C LEU A 478 -0.31 -9.43 24.48
N ILE A 479 -0.65 -10.64 24.04
CA ILE A 479 -1.98 -11.22 24.25
C ILE A 479 -1.96 -12.00 25.56
N LEU A 480 -2.72 -11.53 26.54
CA LEU A 480 -2.71 -11.99 27.92
C LEU A 480 -4.12 -12.42 28.32
N ASP A 481 -4.27 -13.38 29.23
CA ASP A 481 -5.53 -13.61 29.93
C ASP A 481 -5.58 -12.80 31.24
N LYS A 482 -6.69 -12.90 31.99
CA LYS A 482 -6.87 -12.15 33.24
C LYS A 482 -5.82 -12.45 34.32
N TYR A 483 -5.14 -13.60 34.27
CA TYR A 483 -4.08 -13.95 35.22
C TYR A 483 -2.70 -13.51 34.72
N THR A 484 -2.36 -13.76 33.46
CA THR A 484 -1.06 -13.31 32.90
C THR A 484 -1.00 -11.79 32.71
N ALA A 485 -2.15 -11.11 32.67
CA ALA A 485 -2.28 -9.66 32.80
C ALA A 485 -1.73 -9.10 34.14
N TRP A 486 -1.63 -9.89 35.20
CA TRP A 486 -1.11 -9.42 36.48
C TRP A 486 0.40 -9.12 36.44
N TYR A 487 1.17 -9.76 35.55
CA TYR A 487 2.62 -9.52 35.51
C TYR A 487 2.97 -8.13 34.94
N PRO A 488 3.99 -7.44 35.48
CA PRO A 488 4.46 -6.14 35.00
C PRO A 488 5.45 -6.34 33.84
N TRP A 489 4.93 -6.76 32.68
CA TRP A 489 5.72 -6.98 31.46
C TRP A 489 6.56 -5.76 31.04
N GLU A 490 6.09 -4.57 31.40
CA GLU A 490 6.72 -3.28 31.18
C GLU A 490 8.00 -3.08 32.03
N LEU A 491 8.09 -3.68 33.22
CA LEU A 491 9.29 -3.61 34.08
C LEU A 491 10.41 -4.58 33.64
N LEU A 492 10.17 -5.44 32.66
CA LEU A 492 11.15 -6.44 32.26
C LEU A 492 12.37 -5.79 31.59
N HIS A 493 13.56 -6.20 32.01
CA HIS A 493 14.84 -5.70 31.52
C HIS A 493 15.81 -6.87 31.32
N TYR A 494 16.63 -6.83 30.28
CA TYR A 494 17.52 -7.95 29.93
C TYR A 494 19.01 -7.60 29.92
N ASP A 495 19.36 -6.31 29.95
CA ASP A 495 20.74 -5.83 29.87
C ASP A 495 21.41 -5.90 31.27
N SER A 496 22.74 -5.81 31.26
CA SER A 496 23.60 -5.62 32.44
C SER A 496 24.41 -4.32 32.38
N GLY A 497 24.27 -3.53 31.31
CA GLY A 497 24.79 -2.17 31.19
C GLY A 497 23.74 -1.08 31.49
N GLN A 498 24.01 0.15 31.06
CA GLN A 498 23.11 1.30 31.26
C GLN A 498 21.94 1.38 30.24
N GLY A 499 21.57 0.25 29.62
CA GLY A 499 20.50 0.19 28.61
C GLY A 499 19.14 0.65 29.12
N ALA A 500 18.29 1.08 28.19
CA ALA A 500 16.91 1.44 28.50
C ALA A 500 16.05 0.17 28.78
N PRO A 501 14.98 0.28 29.59
CA PRO A 501 13.93 -0.74 29.69
C PRO A 501 13.31 -1.06 28.33
N VAL A 502 12.79 -2.29 28.16
CA VAL A 502 12.23 -2.73 26.86
C VAL A 502 11.10 -1.79 26.41
N CYS A 503 10.12 -1.53 27.29
CA CYS A 503 8.97 -0.67 26.99
C CYS A 503 9.28 0.84 26.79
N VAL A 504 10.53 1.26 26.99
CA VAL A 504 11.03 2.61 26.72
C VAL A 504 11.65 2.68 25.32
N SER A 505 12.35 1.61 24.91
CA SER A 505 12.91 1.48 23.54
C SER A 505 11.86 1.03 22.51
N THR A 506 10.90 0.20 22.91
CA THR A 506 9.87 -0.38 22.04
C THR A 506 8.47 0.01 22.48
N GLY A 507 7.55 0.10 21.51
CA GLY A 507 6.12 0.14 21.80
C GLY A 507 5.70 -1.20 22.37
N MET A 508 4.96 -1.19 23.48
CA MET A 508 4.48 -2.40 24.14
C MET A 508 3.04 -2.18 24.58
N ILE A 509 2.12 -2.93 23.96
CA ILE A 509 0.65 -2.84 24.14
C ILE A 509 0.11 -4.24 24.47
N ARG A 510 -0.94 -4.28 25.29
CA ARG A 510 -1.62 -5.50 25.75
C ARG A 510 -2.95 -5.70 25.00
N GLN A 511 -3.33 -6.95 24.77
CA GLN A 511 -4.67 -7.36 24.33
C GLN A 511 -5.17 -8.50 25.22
N LEU A 512 -6.48 -8.58 25.42
CA LEU A 512 -7.09 -9.54 26.35
C LEU A 512 -7.64 -10.77 25.60
N SER A 513 -7.08 -11.93 25.89
CA SER A 513 -7.66 -13.22 25.52
C SER A 513 -8.85 -13.52 26.44
N THR A 514 -10.07 -13.30 25.95
CA THR A 514 -11.33 -13.60 26.63
C THR A 514 -12.31 -14.27 25.67
N SER A 515 -13.30 -14.99 26.20
CA SER A 515 -14.35 -15.66 25.43
C SER A 515 -15.73 -14.98 25.54
N ASN A 516 -15.78 -13.78 26.12
CA ASN A 516 -17.03 -13.04 26.39
C ASN A 516 -17.30 -11.95 25.35
N ASP A 517 -18.03 -12.28 24.29
CA ASP A 517 -18.55 -11.31 23.31
C ASP A 517 -19.68 -10.45 23.90
N ARG A 518 -19.40 -9.21 24.32
CA ARG A 518 -20.45 -8.23 24.67
C ARG A 518 -21.09 -7.65 23.40
N LYS A 519 -22.10 -8.34 22.84
CA LYS A 519 -22.70 -8.11 21.50
C LYS A 519 -23.43 -6.77 21.26
N LYS A 520 -23.20 -5.72 22.05
CA LYS A 520 -23.71 -4.36 21.82
C LYS A 520 -22.70 -3.30 22.30
N ILE A 521 -21.93 -2.76 21.37
CA ILE A 521 -21.23 -1.49 21.54
C ILE A 521 -22.08 -0.42 20.84
N LYS A 522 -22.50 0.63 21.55
CA LYS A 522 -23.00 1.86 20.92
C LYS A 522 -21.79 2.79 20.76
N PRO A 523 -21.25 3.00 19.54
CA PRO A 523 -20.10 3.89 19.37
C PRO A 523 -20.49 5.33 19.72
N VAL A 524 -19.62 5.99 20.49
CA VAL A 524 -19.85 7.37 20.96
C VAL A 524 -19.28 8.36 19.95
N ASN A 525 -20.12 8.82 19.03
CA ASN A 525 -19.77 9.76 17.97
C ASN A 525 -19.80 11.23 18.46
N ASN A 526 -19.34 11.50 19.69
CA ASN A 526 -19.28 12.84 20.28
C ASN A 526 -17.86 13.18 20.77
N ASN A 527 -17.56 14.47 20.92
CA ASN A 527 -16.26 14.95 21.45
C ASN A 527 -16.32 15.24 22.97
N ARG A 528 -17.26 14.64 23.72
CA ARG A 528 -17.36 14.85 25.16
C ARG A 528 -16.34 13.99 25.90
N ALA A 529 -15.78 14.54 26.97
CA ALA A 529 -14.90 13.84 27.89
C ALA A 529 -15.41 13.96 29.34
N LEU A 530 -15.19 12.94 30.15
CA LEU A 530 -15.34 13.01 31.61
C LEU A 530 -13.95 13.06 32.23
N ILE A 531 -13.73 13.99 33.16
CA ILE A 531 -12.45 14.13 33.87
C ILE A 531 -12.74 14.20 35.37
N ILE A 532 -12.32 13.19 36.13
CA ILE A 532 -12.43 13.11 37.58
C ILE A 532 -11.03 13.24 38.16
N GLY A 533 -10.84 14.11 39.16
CA GLY A 533 -9.54 14.35 39.79
C GLY A 533 -9.69 14.68 41.27
N ASP A 534 -8.92 14.02 42.14
CA ASP A 534 -8.90 14.28 43.60
C ASP A 534 -10.32 14.40 44.23
N PRO A 535 -11.18 13.34 44.18
CA PRO A 535 -12.51 13.39 44.79
C PRO A 535 -12.45 13.73 46.30
N ILE A 536 -13.43 14.48 46.81
CA ILE A 536 -13.42 14.89 48.23
C ILE A 536 -13.62 13.66 49.13
N LEU A 537 -12.61 13.36 49.93
CA LEU A 537 -12.66 12.43 51.06
C LEU A 537 -12.84 13.22 52.37
N SER A 538 -13.56 12.67 53.35
CA SER A 538 -13.60 13.29 54.69
C SER A 538 -12.36 12.98 55.52
N ALA A 539 -12.10 13.79 56.55
CA ALA A 539 -11.01 13.57 57.50
C ALA A 539 -11.11 12.24 58.27
N ASN A 540 -12.29 11.60 58.32
CA ASN A 540 -12.50 10.32 59.01
C ASN A 540 -11.87 9.12 58.25
N THR A 541 -11.51 9.30 56.97
CA THR A 541 -10.95 8.24 56.11
C THR A 541 -9.52 7.84 56.45
N GLY A 542 -8.76 8.70 57.14
CA GLY A 542 -7.32 8.49 57.37
C GLY A 542 -6.49 8.42 56.08
N ILE A 543 -6.98 9.00 54.99
CA ILE A 543 -6.35 9.05 53.67
C ILE A 543 -6.28 10.52 53.24
N GLY A 544 -5.08 11.03 52.93
CA GLY A 544 -4.91 12.40 52.47
C GLY A 544 -5.54 12.66 51.09
N GLN A 545 -5.94 13.91 50.82
CA GLN A 545 -6.23 14.37 49.45
C GLN A 545 -4.97 14.33 48.57
N LEU A 546 -5.14 14.35 47.26
CA LEU A 546 -4.08 14.22 46.25
C LEU A 546 -3.99 15.49 45.38
N PRO A 547 -3.30 16.56 45.82
CA PRO A 547 -3.19 17.77 45.02
C PRO A 547 -2.67 17.55 43.61
N LYS A 548 -1.75 16.60 43.42
CA LYS A 548 -1.20 16.22 42.13
C LYS A 548 -2.20 15.53 41.20
N ALA A 549 -3.18 14.80 41.73
CA ALA A 549 -4.27 14.23 40.94
C ALA A 549 -5.26 15.33 40.47
N ALA A 550 -5.38 16.43 41.20
CA ALA A 550 -6.08 17.62 40.73
C ALA A 550 -5.28 18.36 39.64
N GLU A 551 -3.97 18.55 39.82
CA GLU A 551 -3.08 19.14 38.81
C GLU A 551 -3.12 18.38 37.47
N GLU A 552 -3.06 17.04 37.50
CA GLU A 552 -3.19 16.18 36.31
C GLU A 552 -4.54 16.35 35.62
N ALA A 553 -5.63 16.33 36.38
CA ALA A 553 -6.97 16.54 35.83
C ALA A 553 -7.16 17.95 35.24
N GLU A 554 -6.54 18.99 35.81
CA GLU A 554 -6.56 20.35 35.26
C GLU A 554 -5.75 20.46 33.95
N ALA A 555 -4.57 19.83 33.89
CA ALA A 555 -3.73 19.78 32.69
C ALA A 555 -4.42 19.04 31.52
N VAL A 556 -5.00 17.86 31.79
CA VAL A 556 -5.76 17.07 30.79
C VAL A 556 -7.01 17.82 30.32
N ASN A 557 -7.73 18.50 31.23
CA ASN A 557 -8.85 19.38 30.89
C ASN A 557 -8.43 20.50 29.92
N LYS A 558 -7.26 21.11 30.12
CA LYS A 558 -6.73 22.14 29.23
C LYS A 558 -6.39 21.57 27.85
N LEU A 559 -5.59 20.49 27.79
CA LEU A 559 -5.19 19.85 26.53
C LEU A 559 -6.39 19.45 25.67
N LEU A 560 -7.46 18.94 26.30
CA LEU A 560 -8.69 18.55 25.61
C LEU A 560 -9.49 19.76 25.08
N LYS A 561 -9.64 20.83 25.87
CA LYS A 561 -10.29 22.08 25.40
C LYS A 561 -9.53 22.73 24.24
N ASP A 562 -8.21 22.83 24.36
CA ASP A 562 -7.34 23.42 23.35
C ASP A 562 -7.37 22.64 22.01
N ASN A 563 -7.84 21.38 22.01
CA ASN A 563 -8.04 20.53 20.83
C ASN A 563 -9.52 20.28 20.46
N GLY A 564 -10.46 21.07 20.98
CA GLY A 564 -11.87 21.03 20.53
C GLY A 564 -12.74 19.90 21.10
N PHE A 565 -12.38 19.37 22.27
CA PHE A 565 -13.24 18.48 23.06
C PHE A 565 -14.07 19.27 24.10
N ASP A 566 -15.15 18.65 24.57
CA ASP A 566 -16.05 19.15 25.63
C ASP A 566 -15.83 18.36 26.95
N PRO A 567 -14.84 18.71 27.78
CA PRO A 567 -14.60 18.00 29.04
C PRO A 567 -15.52 18.49 30.17
N THR A 568 -16.35 17.56 30.65
CA THR A 568 -17.09 17.66 31.90
C THR A 568 -16.15 17.32 33.07
N THR A 569 -15.68 18.35 33.78
CA THR A 569 -14.74 18.22 34.90
C THR A 569 -15.43 17.98 36.24
N ARG A 570 -14.85 17.11 37.06
CA ARG A 570 -15.21 16.79 38.45
C ARG A 570 -13.93 16.70 39.29
N ILE A 571 -13.28 17.85 39.44
CA ILE A 571 -12.04 18.02 40.21
C ILE A 571 -12.41 18.54 41.61
N ARG A 572 -11.95 17.87 42.67
CA ARG A 572 -12.33 18.15 44.07
C ARG A 572 -13.84 18.36 44.26
N GLN A 573 -14.61 17.38 43.82
CA GLN A 573 -16.07 17.38 43.98
C GLN A 573 -16.52 16.26 44.93
N PRO A 574 -17.65 16.44 45.64
CA PRO A 574 -18.22 15.40 46.49
C PRO A 574 -18.78 14.25 45.64
N PHE A 575 -18.77 13.03 46.19
CA PHE A 575 -19.20 11.79 45.51
C PHE A 575 -20.46 11.92 44.65
N LYS A 576 -21.51 12.58 45.14
CA LYS A 576 -22.78 12.78 44.43
C LYS A 576 -22.59 13.43 43.05
N GLU A 577 -21.69 14.40 42.93
CA GLU A 577 -21.44 15.09 41.66
C GLU A 577 -20.51 14.32 40.71
N VAL A 578 -19.69 13.43 41.26
CA VAL A 578 -18.85 12.48 40.50
C VAL A 578 -19.73 11.37 39.91
N ILE A 579 -20.47 10.64 40.75
CA ILE A 579 -21.22 9.45 40.32
C ILE A 579 -22.38 9.78 39.37
N THR A 580 -23.06 10.91 39.57
CA THR A 580 -24.14 11.37 38.67
C THR A 580 -23.64 11.82 37.30
N LYS A 581 -22.32 11.91 37.09
CA LYS A 581 -21.71 12.15 35.78
C LYS A 581 -21.02 10.93 35.18
N LEU A 582 -20.80 9.83 35.91
CA LEU A 582 -20.09 8.65 35.41
C LEU A 582 -20.85 7.87 34.32
N TYR A 583 -22.18 7.91 34.34
CA TYR A 583 -23.07 7.15 33.44
C TYR A 583 -23.61 7.98 32.25
N ASP A 584 -23.13 9.21 32.08
CA ASP A 584 -23.37 10.04 30.89
C ASP A 584 -22.57 9.51 29.67
N GLU A 585 -22.95 9.89 28.45
CA GLU A 585 -22.26 9.47 27.23
C GLU A 585 -21.02 10.34 26.89
N TYR A 586 -19.82 9.74 26.94
CA TYR A 586 -18.53 10.37 26.59
C TYR A 586 -17.67 9.47 25.71
N LYS A 587 -16.82 10.10 24.88
CA LYS A 587 -15.78 9.42 24.09
C LYS A 587 -14.50 9.17 24.89
N ILE A 588 -14.20 10.00 25.89
CA ILE A 588 -13.02 9.86 26.77
C ILE A 588 -13.48 9.83 28.23
N ILE A 589 -12.91 8.94 29.04
CA ILE A 589 -12.99 9.00 30.51
C ILE A 589 -11.57 9.06 31.08
N HIS A 590 -11.30 10.08 31.91
CA HIS A 590 -10.06 10.24 32.66
C HIS A 590 -10.38 10.26 34.16
N ILE A 591 -9.66 9.47 34.98
CA ILE A 591 -9.84 9.40 36.43
C ILE A 591 -8.47 9.37 37.13
N ALA A 592 -8.16 10.43 37.88
CA ALA A 592 -7.01 10.52 38.78
C ALA A 592 -7.49 10.51 40.25
N SER A 593 -7.16 9.47 41.02
CA SER A 593 -7.67 9.27 42.40
C SER A 593 -6.81 8.25 43.19
N HIS A 594 -7.25 7.90 44.40
CA HIS A 594 -6.76 6.73 45.13
C HIS A 594 -7.34 5.43 44.58
N GLY A 595 -6.52 4.38 44.59
CA GLY A 595 -6.89 3.00 44.31
C GLY A 595 -6.61 2.15 45.55
N VAL A 596 -7.63 1.41 45.98
CA VAL A 596 -7.68 0.72 47.28
C VAL A 596 -8.03 -0.75 47.10
N ILE A 597 -7.53 -1.59 48.01
CA ILE A 597 -7.70 -3.05 48.02
C ILE A 597 -8.16 -3.50 49.42
N ASP A 598 -9.07 -4.48 49.46
CA ASP A 598 -9.67 -5.01 50.70
C ASP A 598 -10.30 -3.92 51.61
N TYR A 599 -10.77 -2.80 51.03
CA TYR A 599 -11.14 -1.58 51.74
C TYR A 599 -12.61 -1.56 52.22
N GLY A 600 -12.83 -0.91 53.37
CA GLY A 600 -14.15 -0.83 54.02
C GLY A 600 -14.62 -2.17 54.62
N PRO A 601 -15.82 -2.19 55.25
CA PRO A 601 -16.34 -3.41 55.90
C PRO A 601 -16.63 -4.56 54.92
N GLU A 602 -16.90 -4.24 53.65
CA GLU A 602 -17.17 -5.21 52.58
C GLU A 602 -15.92 -5.62 51.78
N LYS A 603 -14.73 -5.12 52.15
CA LYS A 603 -13.44 -5.41 51.49
C LYS A 603 -13.42 -5.15 49.98
N LYS A 604 -13.94 -4.01 49.56
CA LYS A 604 -13.99 -3.62 48.14
C LYS A 604 -12.60 -3.26 47.62
N SER A 605 -12.35 -3.62 46.36
CA SER A 605 -11.13 -3.29 45.64
C SER A 605 -11.48 -2.54 44.35
N GLY A 606 -10.94 -1.34 44.17
CA GLY A 606 -11.38 -0.42 43.12
C GLY A 606 -10.80 0.99 43.28
N ILE A 607 -11.39 1.96 42.57
CA ILE A 607 -11.05 3.38 42.66
C ILE A 607 -11.88 4.02 43.77
N LEU A 608 -11.24 4.68 44.75
CA LEU A 608 -11.93 5.38 45.82
C LEU A 608 -12.59 6.67 45.30
N LEU A 609 -13.89 6.85 45.57
CA LEU A 609 -14.64 8.05 45.20
C LEU A 609 -15.21 8.82 46.40
N SER A 610 -15.32 8.18 47.57
CA SER A 610 -15.53 8.79 48.90
C SER A 610 -15.33 7.75 49.99
N ASP A 611 -15.44 8.17 51.25
CA ASP A 611 -15.12 7.47 52.50
C ASP A 611 -15.33 5.94 52.54
N ASP A 612 -16.50 5.46 52.10
CA ASP A 612 -16.87 4.04 52.02
C ASP A 612 -17.27 3.61 50.59
N VAL A 613 -17.10 4.47 49.58
CA VAL A 613 -17.53 4.20 48.20
C VAL A 613 -16.34 4.01 47.26
N VAL A 614 -16.21 2.77 46.81
CA VAL A 614 -15.18 2.28 45.90
C VAL A 614 -15.85 1.85 44.59
N LEU A 615 -15.39 2.41 43.48
CA LEU A 615 -15.78 2.00 42.12
C LEU A 615 -14.99 0.74 41.73
N THR A 616 -15.62 -0.42 41.81
CA THR A 616 -15.00 -1.71 41.46
C THR A 616 -15.23 -2.06 39.99
N ALA A 617 -14.69 -3.19 39.53
CA ALA A 617 -15.01 -3.74 38.22
C ALA A 617 -16.52 -3.97 38.01
N ALA A 618 -17.28 -4.28 39.07
CA ALA A 618 -18.73 -4.51 38.96
C ALA A 618 -19.51 -3.23 38.61
N GLU A 619 -19.18 -2.09 39.22
CA GLU A 619 -19.81 -0.81 38.86
C GLU A 619 -19.36 -0.30 37.48
N ILE A 620 -18.15 -0.66 37.04
CA ILE A 620 -17.61 -0.35 35.71
C ILE A 620 -18.30 -1.17 34.62
N ASP A 621 -18.60 -2.45 34.85
CA ASP A 621 -19.38 -3.28 33.92
C ASP A 621 -20.76 -2.69 33.59
N GLN A 622 -21.32 -1.93 34.52
CA GLN A 622 -22.64 -1.29 34.39
C GLN A 622 -22.60 0.10 33.72
N ILE A 623 -21.44 0.57 33.24
CA ILE A 623 -21.35 1.80 32.44
C ILE A 623 -22.07 1.59 31.09
N SER A 624 -23.14 2.35 30.87
CA SER A 624 -24.08 2.12 29.77
C SER A 624 -23.61 2.54 28.38
N SER A 625 -22.54 3.34 28.29
CA SER A 625 -21.92 3.81 27.05
C SER A 625 -20.41 3.60 27.10
N THR A 626 -19.91 2.74 26.21
CA THR A 626 -18.48 2.45 26.07
C THR A 626 -17.71 3.67 25.55
N PRO A 627 -16.78 4.27 26.31
CA PRO A 627 -15.87 5.29 25.77
C PRO A 627 -14.89 4.65 24.78
N GLU A 628 -14.29 5.46 23.89
CA GLU A 628 -13.19 4.95 23.06
C GLU A 628 -11.87 4.87 23.84
N LEU A 629 -11.63 5.84 24.72
CA LEU A 629 -10.40 5.96 25.50
C LEU A 629 -10.72 6.06 27.00
N ALA A 630 -10.13 5.19 27.82
CA ALA A 630 -10.15 5.28 29.27
C ALA A 630 -8.73 5.42 29.84
N PHE A 631 -8.51 6.45 30.66
CA PHE A 631 -7.22 6.71 31.33
C PHE A 631 -7.44 6.75 32.85
N ILE A 632 -6.86 5.79 33.57
CA ILE A 632 -7.12 5.54 34.98
C ILE A 632 -5.80 5.62 35.76
N ASN A 633 -5.54 6.77 36.36
CA ASN A 633 -4.41 6.99 37.24
C ASN A 633 -4.84 6.88 38.72
N CYS A 634 -5.12 5.65 39.16
CA CYS A 634 -5.60 5.37 40.50
C CYS A 634 -4.48 5.00 41.50
N CYS A 635 -3.23 5.39 41.26
CA CYS A 635 -2.09 4.82 41.98
C CYS A 635 -1.11 5.81 42.63
N HIS A 636 -1.50 7.08 42.78
CA HIS A 636 -0.73 8.10 43.50
C HIS A 636 -0.31 7.69 44.94
N LEU A 637 0.66 8.42 45.48
CA LEU A 637 1.28 8.20 46.80
C LEU A 637 0.96 9.38 47.76
N GLY A 638 -0.29 9.46 48.21
CA GLY A 638 -0.66 10.35 49.32
C GLY A 638 -0.05 9.89 50.65
N GLU A 639 -0.06 10.77 51.66
CA GLU A 639 0.24 10.36 53.04
C GLU A 639 -0.87 9.42 53.55
N VAL A 640 -0.46 8.24 54.03
CA VAL A 640 -1.33 7.18 54.55
C VAL A 640 -0.84 6.80 55.94
N ASP A 641 -1.78 6.69 56.89
CA ASP A 641 -1.53 6.18 58.24
C ASP A 641 -0.85 4.78 58.17
N PRO A 642 0.28 4.53 58.87
CA PRO A 642 0.93 3.22 58.92
C PRO A 642 0.00 2.05 59.27
N GLY A 643 -1.08 2.28 60.02
CA GLY A 643 -2.11 1.27 60.31
C GLY A 643 -2.99 0.89 59.12
N ARG A 644 -3.06 1.74 58.07
CA ARG A 644 -3.91 1.55 56.87
C ARG A 644 -3.13 1.15 55.62
N GLU A 645 -1.79 1.25 55.61
CA GLU A 645 -0.91 0.90 54.48
C GLU A 645 -1.19 -0.48 53.84
N LYS A 646 -1.68 -1.46 54.63
CA LYS A 646 -2.07 -2.79 54.15
C LYS A 646 -3.03 -2.75 52.95
N HIS A 647 -3.97 -1.78 52.91
CA HIS A 647 -5.00 -1.65 51.86
C HIS A 647 -4.47 -1.09 50.52
N PHE A 648 -3.16 -0.81 50.43
CA PHE A 648 -2.49 -0.26 49.25
C PHE A 648 -1.44 -1.21 48.66
N ARG A 649 -1.37 -2.45 49.16
CA ARG A 649 -0.54 -3.55 48.64
C ARG A 649 -1.31 -4.31 47.56
N GLU A 650 -0.60 -4.90 46.59
CA GLU A 650 -1.16 -5.66 45.45
C GLU A 650 -1.88 -4.82 44.35
N LYS A 651 -1.54 -3.52 44.23
CA LYS A 651 -2.11 -2.58 43.22
C LYS A 651 -2.12 -3.12 41.78
N TYR A 652 -1.20 -4.02 41.42
CA TYR A 652 -1.12 -4.66 40.10
C TYR A 652 -2.32 -5.56 39.77
N ARG A 653 -2.89 -6.25 40.77
CA ARG A 653 -4.12 -7.05 40.60
C ARG A 653 -5.33 -6.14 40.37
N LEU A 654 -5.42 -5.05 41.13
CA LEU A 654 -6.46 -4.03 40.96
C LEU A 654 -6.41 -3.43 39.54
N ALA A 655 -5.24 -2.94 39.12
CA ALA A 655 -5.07 -2.30 37.82
C ALA A 655 -5.42 -3.24 36.65
N ALA A 656 -4.96 -4.49 36.70
CA ALA A 656 -5.29 -5.48 35.69
C ALA A 656 -6.79 -5.84 35.68
N ASN A 657 -7.45 -5.95 36.83
CA ASN A 657 -8.89 -6.22 36.91
C ASN A 657 -9.73 -5.06 36.34
N ILE A 658 -9.38 -3.81 36.67
CA ILE A 658 -10.05 -2.61 36.13
C ILE A 658 -9.79 -2.47 34.62
N GLY A 659 -8.54 -2.64 34.19
CA GLY A 659 -8.15 -2.55 32.78
C GLY A 659 -8.79 -3.62 31.90
N THR A 660 -8.81 -4.88 32.36
CA THR A 660 -9.47 -5.97 31.62
C THR A 660 -10.99 -5.83 31.58
N GLN A 661 -11.65 -5.34 32.63
CA GLN A 661 -13.07 -5.04 32.59
C GLN A 661 -13.41 -3.91 31.60
N LEU A 662 -12.59 -2.85 31.51
CA LEU A 662 -12.79 -1.80 30.51
C LEU A 662 -12.64 -2.33 29.07
N ILE A 663 -11.71 -3.26 28.83
CA ILE A 663 -11.59 -3.93 27.53
C ILE A 663 -12.79 -4.85 27.25
N GLU A 664 -13.31 -5.59 28.24
CA GLU A 664 -14.54 -6.40 28.08
C GLU A 664 -15.82 -5.56 27.90
N ASN A 665 -15.80 -4.29 28.32
CA ASN A 665 -16.83 -3.31 27.97
C ASN A 665 -16.71 -2.79 26.52
N GLY A 666 -15.63 -3.14 25.80
CA GLY A 666 -15.39 -2.75 24.41
C GLY A 666 -14.59 -1.45 24.22
N VAL A 667 -13.90 -0.95 25.25
CA VAL A 667 -13.10 0.29 25.13
C VAL A 667 -11.91 0.06 24.20
N LYS A 668 -11.67 0.96 23.24
CA LYS A 668 -10.68 0.77 22.17
C LYS A 668 -9.23 0.93 22.64
N ALA A 669 -9.01 1.83 23.61
CA ALA A 669 -7.72 2.06 24.25
C ALA A 669 -7.91 2.32 25.75
N VAL A 670 -7.16 1.61 26.58
CA VAL A 670 -7.23 1.67 28.04
C VAL A 670 -5.82 1.83 28.61
N VAL A 671 -5.62 2.82 29.46
CA VAL A 671 -4.37 3.09 30.18
C VAL A 671 -4.66 3.03 31.67
N VAL A 672 -3.97 2.15 32.42
CA VAL A 672 -4.13 2.03 33.88
C VAL A 672 -2.76 2.02 34.57
N ALA A 673 -2.61 2.81 35.64
CA ALA A 673 -1.42 2.78 36.48
C ALA A 673 -1.38 1.48 37.32
N GLY A 674 -0.40 0.61 37.05
CA GLY A 674 -0.25 -0.74 37.60
C GLY A 674 0.23 -0.82 39.06
N TRP A 675 0.95 0.18 39.54
CA TRP A 675 1.48 0.24 40.91
C TRP A 675 1.75 1.69 41.29
N ALA A 676 2.25 1.91 42.51
CA ALA A 676 2.51 3.23 43.05
C ALA A 676 3.38 4.10 42.12
N VAL A 677 2.87 5.28 41.73
CA VAL A 677 3.56 6.21 40.82
C VAL A 677 4.15 7.41 41.56
N HIS A 678 5.20 8.01 41.00
CA HIS A 678 5.72 9.31 41.42
C HIS A 678 4.93 10.42 40.72
N ASP A 679 4.36 11.35 41.48
CA ASP A 679 3.34 12.28 40.98
C ASP A 679 3.79 13.12 39.77
N ASP A 680 4.96 13.77 39.81
CA ASP A 680 5.42 14.60 38.67
C ASP A 680 5.70 13.77 37.41
N ALA A 681 6.17 12.52 37.57
CA ALA A 681 6.39 11.59 36.48
C ALA A 681 5.07 11.03 35.92
N ALA A 682 4.02 10.98 36.75
CA ALA A 682 2.69 10.59 36.35
C ALA A 682 1.99 11.69 35.54
N LEU A 683 2.11 12.94 36.00
CA LEU A 683 1.68 14.13 35.28
C LEU A 683 2.34 14.23 33.89
N LEU A 684 3.66 14.06 33.83
CA LEU A 684 4.42 14.05 32.57
C LEU A 684 3.92 12.96 31.61
N PHE A 685 3.63 11.76 32.13
CA PHE A 685 3.08 10.66 31.32
C PHE A 685 1.72 11.04 30.73
N ALA A 686 0.81 11.56 31.57
CA ALA A 686 -0.53 11.95 31.15
C ALA A 686 -0.48 13.07 30.09
N GLU A 687 0.29 14.14 30.34
CA GLU A 687 0.44 15.24 29.38
C GLU A 687 0.97 14.76 28.03
N GLU A 688 2.08 14.03 28.01
CA GLU A 688 2.71 13.59 26.77
C GLU A 688 1.85 12.57 26.02
N PHE A 689 1.19 11.66 26.74
CA PHE A 689 0.23 10.72 26.15
C PHE A 689 -0.93 11.46 25.45
N TYR A 690 -1.60 12.39 26.14
CA TYR A 690 -2.70 13.15 25.54
C TYR A 690 -2.21 14.04 24.39
N ARG A 691 -1.04 14.67 24.52
CA ARG A 691 -0.41 15.49 23.46
C ARG A 691 -0.23 14.68 22.17
N GLN A 692 0.36 13.48 22.24
CA GLN A 692 0.57 12.63 21.06
C GLN A 692 -0.75 12.06 20.49
N MET A 693 -1.70 11.65 21.35
CA MET A 693 -3.01 11.15 20.90
C MET A 693 -3.87 12.24 20.24
N LEU A 694 -3.80 13.48 20.71
CA LEU A 694 -4.51 14.64 20.14
C LEU A 694 -3.85 15.15 18.86
N ASP A 695 -2.54 14.97 18.68
CA ASP A 695 -1.88 15.11 17.37
C ASP A 695 -2.12 13.95 16.39
N GLY A 696 -2.91 12.95 16.80
CA GLY A 696 -3.41 11.90 15.93
C GLY A 696 -2.44 10.74 15.72
N LEU A 697 -1.45 10.57 16.60
CA LEU A 697 -0.57 9.40 16.54
C LEU A 697 -1.30 8.11 16.96
N PRO A 698 -0.88 6.95 16.44
CA PRO A 698 -1.34 5.65 16.92
C PRO A 698 -1.03 5.44 18.41
N PHE A 699 -1.98 4.84 19.12
CA PHE A 699 -1.92 4.54 20.55
C PHE A 699 -0.60 3.88 20.99
N GLY A 700 -0.10 2.92 20.21
CA GLY A 700 1.15 2.21 20.50
C GLY A 700 2.41 3.09 20.51
N GLU A 701 2.48 4.10 19.64
CA GLU A 701 3.60 5.05 19.59
C GLU A 701 3.38 6.24 20.54
N ALA A 702 2.14 6.66 20.80
CA ALA A 702 1.83 7.65 21.83
C ALA A 702 2.24 7.16 23.24
N VAL A 703 1.90 5.92 23.59
CA VAL A 703 2.34 5.27 24.85
C VAL A 703 3.86 5.17 24.92
N LYS A 704 4.53 4.76 23.83
CA LYS A 704 5.99 4.65 23.76
C LYS A 704 6.69 5.99 23.99
N ARG A 705 6.19 7.08 23.39
CA ARG A 705 6.71 8.45 23.59
C ARG A 705 6.52 8.92 25.03
N ALA A 706 5.34 8.72 25.62
CA ALA A 706 5.08 9.03 27.02
C ALA A 706 5.98 8.26 27.99
N ARG A 707 6.16 6.93 27.79
CA ARG A 707 7.12 6.12 28.56
C ARG A 707 8.56 6.63 28.42
N LYS A 708 8.97 7.03 27.20
CA LYS A 708 10.31 7.58 26.93
C LYS A 708 10.56 8.90 27.65
N ALA A 709 9.65 9.88 27.54
CA ALA A 709 9.79 11.16 28.24
C ALA A 709 9.94 10.96 29.76
N CYS A 710 9.08 10.12 30.35
CA CYS A 710 9.14 9.79 31.77
C CYS A 710 10.42 9.06 32.20
N TYR A 711 11.02 8.25 31.31
CA TYR A 711 12.32 7.62 31.58
C TYR A 711 13.50 8.59 31.42
N GLU A 712 13.44 9.53 30.48
CA GLU A 712 14.50 10.51 30.25
C GLU A 712 14.55 11.56 31.37
N GLU A 713 13.40 12.00 31.90
CA GLU A 713 13.34 12.98 33.00
C GLU A 713 13.35 12.33 34.40
N HIS A 714 12.70 11.17 34.59
CA HIS A 714 12.55 10.51 35.90
C HIS A 714 13.14 9.09 35.95
N LYS A 715 14.29 8.89 35.28
CA LYS A 715 15.02 7.60 35.12
C LYS A 715 15.10 6.68 36.34
N ASN A 716 15.23 7.25 37.54
CA ASN A 716 15.39 6.49 38.78
C ASN A 716 14.07 5.94 39.35
N THR A 717 12.92 6.46 38.91
CA THR A 717 11.59 5.93 39.29
C THR A 717 11.26 4.66 38.51
N ASN A 718 10.23 3.93 38.94
CA ASN A 718 9.61 2.84 38.17
C ASN A 718 8.32 3.28 37.43
N THR A 719 8.02 4.59 37.38
CA THR A 719 6.72 5.14 36.93
C THR A 719 6.51 5.07 35.41
N TRP A 720 7.57 5.20 34.61
CA TRP A 720 7.52 4.94 33.16
C TRP A 720 7.05 3.52 32.81
N GLY A 721 7.25 2.55 33.72
CA GLY A 721 6.80 1.18 33.55
C GLY A 721 5.36 0.95 34.04
N ALA A 722 4.85 1.81 34.92
CA ALA A 722 3.59 1.58 35.64
C ALA A 722 2.37 1.47 34.72
N TYR A 723 2.36 2.19 33.61
CA TYR A 723 1.20 2.29 32.74
C TYR A 723 0.98 1.02 31.91
N GLN A 724 0.07 0.17 32.39
CA GLN A 724 -0.46 -0.98 31.69
C GLN A 724 -1.42 -0.48 30.60
N CYS A 725 -1.03 -0.64 29.33
CA CYS A 725 -1.75 -0.08 28.19
C CYS A 725 -2.36 -1.20 27.35
N TYR A 726 -3.69 -1.25 27.28
CA TYR A 726 -4.46 -2.27 26.56
C TYR A 726 -5.23 -1.66 25.38
N GLY A 727 -5.41 -2.40 24.30
CA GLY A 727 -6.29 -2.02 23.18
C GLY A 727 -5.74 -2.35 21.80
N ASP A 728 -6.20 -1.61 20.79
CA ASP A 728 -5.56 -1.60 19.47
C ASP A 728 -4.39 -0.62 19.45
N GLN A 729 -3.19 -1.13 19.15
CA GLN A 729 -1.98 -0.32 18.96
C GLN A 729 -2.09 0.72 17.84
N PHE A 730 -2.99 0.52 16.87
CA PHE A 730 -3.24 1.44 15.76
C PHE A 730 -4.36 2.47 16.02
N TYR A 731 -5.05 2.40 17.17
CA TYR A 731 -6.13 3.34 17.50
C TYR A 731 -5.64 4.80 17.52
N GLN A 732 -6.38 5.69 16.86
CA GLN A 732 -6.16 7.14 16.85
C GLN A 732 -7.36 7.86 17.47
N LEU A 733 -7.13 8.69 18.49
CA LEU A 733 -8.19 9.46 19.16
C LEU A 733 -8.79 10.54 18.24
N VAL A 734 -7.92 11.17 17.43
CA VAL A 734 -8.27 12.20 16.44
C VAL A 734 -7.75 11.77 15.08
N LYS A 735 -8.66 11.47 14.15
CA LYS A 735 -8.31 11.27 12.72
C LYS A 735 -8.06 12.64 12.06
N LYS A 736 -6.89 13.23 12.31
CA LYS A 736 -6.39 14.38 11.53
C LYS A 736 -6.12 13.90 10.10
N GLU A 737 -6.73 14.54 9.09
CA GLU A 737 -6.31 14.37 7.69
C GLU A 737 -4.81 14.64 7.60
N GLY A 738 -4.07 13.70 7.00
CA GLY A 738 -2.70 13.36 7.41
C GLY A 738 -1.74 14.54 7.53
N LYS A 739 -1.56 15.05 8.75
CA LYS A 739 -0.44 15.93 9.13
C LYS A 739 0.82 15.06 9.14
N LYS A 740 1.42 14.87 7.96
CA LYS A 740 2.43 13.84 7.66
C LYS A 740 3.57 13.80 8.69
N GLU A 741 4.08 12.60 8.96
CA GLU A 741 5.36 12.38 9.67
C GLU A 741 6.58 12.96 8.93
N ASN A 742 6.41 13.40 7.69
CA ASN A 742 7.45 13.90 6.80
C ASN A 742 7.93 15.34 7.08
N ASP A 743 7.68 15.98 8.23
CA ASP A 743 8.41 17.22 8.56
C ASP A 743 9.89 16.96 8.93
N SER A 744 10.31 15.68 8.90
CA SER A 744 11.72 15.29 8.81
C SER A 744 12.37 15.84 7.53
N PRO A 745 13.60 16.38 7.60
CA PRO A 745 14.35 16.82 6.43
C PRO A 745 14.73 15.62 5.55
N TYR A 746 14.82 15.83 4.24
CA TYR A 746 15.25 14.78 3.31
C TYR A 746 16.69 14.35 3.57
N ILE A 747 16.91 13.04 3.56
CA ILE A 747 18.22 12.38 3.74
C ILE A 747 18.78 11.94 2.39
N LEU A 748 17.91 11.56 1.44
CA LEU A 748 18.26 11.11 0.09
C LEU A 748 17.53 11.90 -0.99
N ASP A 749 18.20 12.19 -2.09
CA ASP A 749 17.57 12.83 -3.26
C ASP A 749 16.46 11.95 -3.87
N LYS A 750 16.56 10.63 -3.73
CA LYS A 750 15.48 9.69 -4.09
C LYS A 750 14.18 9.91 -3.30
N GLU A 751 14.23 10.38 -2.06
CA GLU A 751 13.02 10.69 -1.28
C GLU A 751 12.31 11.91 -1.87
N ILE A 752 13.08 12.93 -2.27
CA ILE A 752 12.59 14.13 -2.97
C ILE A 752 11.92 13.73 -4.29
N LEU A 753 12.59 12.91 -5.10
CA LEU A 753 12.07 12.44 -6.39
C LEU A 753 10.74 11.67 -6.24
N ILE A 754 10.57 10.93 -5.14
CA ILE A 754 9.37 10.15 -4.84
C ILE A 754 8.23 11.04 -4.29
N ASP A 755 8.49 11.98 -3.38
CA ASP A 755 7.48 12.96 -2.94
C ASP A 755 6.98 13.81 -4.13
N LEU A 756 7.86 14.13 -5.09
CA LEU A 756 7.52 14.82 -6.35
C LEU A 756 6.77 13.93 -7.35
N GLU A 757 7.17 12.67 -7.58
CA GLU A 757 6.40 11.75 -8.45
C GLU A 757 4.98 11.54 -7.91
N ASN A 758 4.86 11.27 -6.60
CA ASN A 758 3.56 11.11 -5.94
C ASN A 758 2.74 12.40 -6.02
N PHE A 759 3.35 13.58 -5.83
CA PHE A 759 2.66 14.86 -6.02
C PHE A 759 2.15 15.04 -7.46
N ILE A 760 2.95 14.71 -8.47
CA ILE A 760 2.56 14.80 -9.89
C ILE A 760 1.39 13.84 -10.19
N ASN A 761 1.40 12.64 -9.61
CA ASN A 761 0.31 11.67 -9.78
C ASN A 761 -0.99 12.13 -9.08
N ASP A 762 -0.90 12.69 -7.87
CA ASP A 762 -2.04 13.29 -7.16
C ASP A 762 -2.59 14.51 -7.93
N ALA A 763 -1.72 15.39 -8.43
CA ALA A 763 -2.10 16.59 -9.19
C ALA A 763 -2.79 16.25 -10.54
N ARG A 764 -2.45 15.12 -11.16
CA ARG A 764 -3.16 14.61 -12.34
C ARG A 764 -4.57 14.12 -12.04
N PHE A 765 -4.85 13.75 -10.79
CA PHE A 765 -6.13 13.23 -10.33
C PHE A 765 -7.10 14.36 -9.92
N ALA A 766 -6.58 15.53 -9.58
CA ALA A 766 -7.37 16.69 -9.14
C ALA A 766 -8.24 17.26 -10.29
N LYS A 767 -9.56 17.16 -10.11
CA LYS A 767 -10.58 17.68 -11.05
C LYS A 767 -10.63 19.22 -11.13
N THR A 768 -10.03 19.94 -10.19
CA THR A 768 -10.00 21.40 -10.10
C THR A 768 -8.62 21.92 -9.68
N ARG A 769 -8.36 23.22 -9.84
CA ARG A 769 -7.14 23.87 -9.33
C ARG A 769 -7.23 24.02 -7.83
N ASP A 770 -6.68 23.05 -7.11
CA ASP A 770 -6.66 23.02 -5.66
C ASP A 770 -5.60 23.95 -5.05
N GLY A 771 -6.03 24.70 -4.02
CA GLY A 771 -5.15 25.54 -3.21
C GLY A 771 -4.24 24.74 -2.29
N ASP A 772 -4.67 23.56 -1.80
CA ASP A 772 -3.83 22.74 -0.93
C ASP A 772 -2.72 22.03 -1.70
N LEU A 773 -2.95 21.53 -2.92
CA LEU A 773 -1.86 21.12 -3.83
C LEU A 773 -0.78 22.21 -4.00
N THR A 774 -1.19 23.48 -4.16
CA THR A 774 -0.24 24.59 -4.30
C THR A 774 0.55 24.83 -3.01
N LYS A 775 -0.08 24.66 -1.84
CA LYS A 775 0.55 24.75 -0.50
C LYS A 775 1.50 23.57 -0.24
N ARG A 776 1.08 22.35 -0.57
CA ARG A 776 1.85 21.10 -0.45
C ARG A 776 3.11 21.11 -1.34
N LEU A 777 3.02 21.61 -2.58
CA LEU A 777 4.22 21.73 -3.42
C LEU A 777 5.21 22.76 -2.88
N LYS A 778 4.72 23.88 -2.33
CA LYS A 778 5.60 24.87 -1.68
C LYS A 778 6.29 24.32 -0.44
N ASP A 779 5.62 23.46 0.33
CA ASP A 779 6.25 22.75 1.46
C ASP A 779 7.31 21.74 1.00
N ILE A 780 7.05 20.99 -0.09
CA ILE A 780 8.07 20.13 -0.71
C ILE A 780 9.26 20.97 -1.19
N THR A 781 9.04 22.09 -1.89
CA THR A 781 10.12 23.02 -2.30
C THR A 781 10.91 23.54 -1.10
N ARG A 782 10.24 23.97 -0.02
CA ARG A 782 10.88 24.39 1.24
C ARG A 782 11.82 23.30 1.76
N ARG A 783 11.30 22.08 1.94
CA ARG A 783 12.06 20.94 2.47
C ARG A 783 13.22 20.53 1.56
N ILE A 784 13.11 20.72 0.24
CA ILE A 784 14.24 20.55 -0.70
C ILE A 784 15.31 21.61 -0.47
N ASP A 785 14.92 22.89 -0.39
CA ASP A 785 15.82 24.04 -0.29
C ASP A 785 16.49 24.17 1.09
N GLU A 786 15.92 23.55 2.13
CA GLU A 786 16.54 23.31 3.44
C GLU A 786 17.69 22.27 3.39
N THR A 787 17.83 21.51 2.29
CA THR A 787 18.85 20.45 2.12
C THR A 787 19.98 20.84 1.16
N LYS A 788 21.04 20.01 1.11
CA LYS A 788 22.09 20.06 0.08
C LYS A 788 21.92 19.00 -1.02
N LEU A 789 20.70 18.46 -1.18
CA LEU A 789 20.40 17.34 -2.09
C LEU A 789 19.90 17.79 -3.48
N ARG A 790 19.54 19.08 -3.64
CA ARG A 790 19.05 19.63 -4.91
C ARG A 790 20.07 19.44 -6.04
N ASN A 791 19.63 18.77 -7.10
CA ASN A 791 20.38 18.53 -8.32
C ASN A 791 19.51 18.77 -9.58
N GLY A 792 20.05 18.59 -10.78
CA GLY A 792 19.34 18.82 -12.03
C GLY A 792 18.10 17.93 -12.22
N ILE A 793 18.14 16.66 -11.81
CA ILE A 793 17.02 15.72 -11.90
C ILE A 793 15.91 16.09 -10.92
N VAL A 794 16.27 16.45 -9.68
CA VAL A 794 15.34 16.99 -8.67
C VAL A 794 14.67 18.27 -9.17
N THR A 795 15.44 19.17 -9.78
CA THR A 795 14.94 20.47 -10.27
C THR A 795 14.10 20.32 -11.54
N GLU A 796 14.38 19.32 -12.39
CA GLU A 796 13.52 18.92 -13.51
C GLU A 796 12.16 18.38 -13.04
N GLN A 797 12.14 17.49 -12.04
CA GLN A 797 10.89 16.96 -11.48
C GLN A 797 10.08 18.04 -10.73
N GLU A 798 10.75 18.95 -10.02
CA GLU A 798 10.08 20.09 -9.39
C GLU A 798 9.45 21.03 -10.44
N ALA A 799 10.16 21.29 -11.55
CA ALA A 799 9.60 22.04 -12.67
C ALA A 799 8.40 21.32 -13.32
N MET A 800 8.44 19.99 -13.43
CA MET A 800 7.29 19.17 -13.86
C MET A 800 6.10 19.28 -12.90
N ALA A 801 6.33 19.33 -11.60
CA ALA A 801 5.29 19.47 -10.58
C ALA A 801 4.59 20.84 -10.67
N TYR A 802 5.34 21.95 -10.71
CA TYR A 802 4.76 23.29 -10.93
C TYR A 802 4.04 23.38 -12.29
N ALA A 803 4.55 22.70 -13.32
CA ALA A 803 3.93 22.65 -14.64
C ALA A 803 2.64 21.82 -14.70
N GLU A 804 2.32 20.95 -13.73
CA GLU A 804 1.05 20.21 -13.70
C GLU A 804 -0.08 21.02 -13.06
N ILE A 805 0.23 21.84 -12.03
CA ILE A 805 -0.72 22.75 -11.37
C ILE A 805 -0.86 24.13 -12.06
N GLU A 806 -0.38 24.26 -13.29
CA GLU A 806 -0.39 25.49 -14.12
C GLU A 806 0.41 26.69 -13.58
N GLU A 807 1.32 26.48 -12.63
CA GLU A 807 2.27 27.50 -12.14
C GLU A 807 3.46 27.65 -13.11
N TYR A 808 3.14 27.94 -14.38
CA TYR A 808 4.08 27.89 -15.50
C TYR A 808 5.24 28.88 -15.36
N GLU A 809 5.05 30.06 -14.77
CA GLU A 809 6.10 31.06 -14.56
C GLU A 809 7.22 30.49 -13.68
N THR A 810 6.86 29.82 -12.58
CA THR A 810 7.78 29.09 -11.69
C THR A 810 8.43 27.91 -12.39
N ALA A 811 7.65 27.12 -13.14
CA ALA A 811 8.18 25.98 -13.89
C ALA A 811 9.21 26.40 -14.95
N ILE A 812 8.93 27.46 -15.72
CA ILE A 812 9.83 28.01 -16.75
C ILE A 812 11.13 28.52 -16.11
N ALA A 813 11.06 29.17 -14.94
CA ALA A 813 12.25 29.62 -14.20
C ALA A 813 13.09 28.44 -13.70
N LYS A 814 12.47 27.42 -13.09
CA LYS A 814 13.16 26.20 -12.63
C LYS A 814 13.81 25.45 -13.81
N TYR A 815 13.09 25.28 -14.93
CA TYR A 815 13.66 24.72 -16.16
C TYR A 815 14.81 25.56 -16.74
N ALA A 816 14.70 26.90 -16.73
CA ALA A 816 15.78 27.76 -17.22
C ALA A 816 17.07 27.58 -16.40
N SER A 817 16.95 27.48 -15.07
CA SER A 817 18.10 27.26 -14.17
C SER A 817 18.86 25.95 -14.42
N LEU A 818 18.25 24.96 -15.10
CA LEU A 818 18.93 23.72 -15.47
C LEU A 818 20.05 23.96 -16.50
N HIS A 819 19.90 24.98 -17.36
CA HIS A 819 20.91 25.35 -18.36
C HIS A 819 22.12 26.07 -17.75
N GLU A 820 22.02 26.51 -16.49
CA GLU A 820 23.06 27.25 -15.77
C GLU A 820 23.90 26.33 -14.85
N GLN A 821 23.57 25.03 -14.78
CA GLN A 821 24.27 24.06 -13.92
C GLN A 821 25.50 23.44 -14.59
N ASP A 822 26.67 23.50 -13.93
CA ASP A 822 27.92 22.86 -14.37
C ASP A 822 27.76 21.38 -14.76
N LYS A 823 26.86 20.67 -14.07
CA LYS A 823 26.50 19.28 -14.34
C LYS A 823 25.14 19.25 -15.04
N ALA A 824 25.14 19.33 -16.37
CA ALA A 824 23.96 19.15 -17.22
C ALA A 824 23.46 17.68 -17.22
N ASN A 825 22.99 17.19 -16.06
CA ASN A 825 22.43 15.85 -15.89
C ASN A 825 20.89 15.79 -16.00
N HIS A 826 20.27 16.91 -16.36
CA HIS A 826 18.85 16.98 -16.75
C HIS A 826 18.62 16.35 -18.13
N SER A 827 17.40 15.95 -18.41
CA SER A 827 17.05 15.31 -19.68
C SER A 827 16.86 16.32 -20.83
N VAL A 828 17.00 15.86 -22.07
CA VAL A 828 16.65 16.67 -23.25
C VAL A 828 15.14 17.03 -23.26
N ARG A 829 14.30 16.21 -22.60
CA ARG A 829 12.88 16.47 -22.42
C ARG A 829 12.63 17.69 -21.52
N ALA A 830 13.54 18.04 -20.61
CA ALA A 830 13.46 19.29 -19.85
C ALA A 830 13.45 20.52 -20.77
N ILE A 831 14.33 20.53 -21.79
CA ILE A 831 14.43 21.60 -22.79
C ILE A 831 13.18 21.61 -23.70
N GLU A 832 12.67 20.43 -24.07
CA GLU A 832 11.43 20.29 -24.84
C GLU A 832 10.22 20.86 -24.07
N GLN A 833 10.10 20.58 -22.77
CA GLN A 833 9.04 21.14 -21.93
C GLN A 833 9.23 22.63 -21.62
N TRP A 834 10.46 23.11 -21.45
CA TRP A 834 10.75 24.54 -21.32
C TRP A 834 10.26 25.33 -22.53
N CYS A 835 10.56 24.85 -23.75
CA CYS A 835 10.04 25.42 -25.00
C CYS A 835 8.50 25.40 -25.03
N ASN A 836 7.89 24.26 -24.70
CA ASN A 836 6.44 24.07 -24.67
C ASN A 836 5.73 25.03 -23.70
N LEU A 837 6.25 25.18 -22.48
CA LEU A 837 5.67 26.04 -21.45
C LEU A 837 5.87 27.53 -21.77
N ARG A 838 7.03 27.94 -22.30
CA ARG A 838 7.21 29.31 -22.83
C ARG A 838 6.18 29.64 -23.91
N ALA A 839 5.91 28.70 -24.83
CA ALA A 839 4.87 28.89 -25.84
C ALA A 839 3.45 29.03 -25.24
N HIS A 840 3.13 28.32 -24.14
CA HIS A 840 1.87 28.50 -23.41
C HIS A 840 1.79 29.86 -22.71
N GLN A 841 2.83 30.22 -21.95
CA GLN A 841 2.86 31.45 -21.15
C GLN A 841 2.64 32.68 -22.02
N LEU A 842 3.23 32.75 -23.23
CA LEU A 842 3.01 33.89 -24.14
C LEU A 842 1.54 34.11 -24.53
N VAL A 843 0.73 33.05 -24.62
CA VAL A 843 -0.71 33.17 -24.90
C VAL A 843 -1.48 33.60 -23.65
N ILE A 844 -1.06 33.15 -22.47
CA ILE A 844 -1.63 33.55 -21.18
C ILE A 844 -1.30 35.02 -20.89
N ASP A 845 -0.05 35.45 -21.14
CA ASP A 845 0.40 36.83 -21.04
C ASP A 845 -0.38 37.76 -21.98
N LYS A 846 -0.66 37.33 -23.23
CA LYS A 846 -1.53 38.07 -24.15
C LYS A 846 -2.97 38.17 -23.61
N LYS A 847 -3.52 37.10 -23.04
CA LYS A 847 -4.86 37.11 -22.39
C LYS A 847 -4.92 37.94 -21.10
N LYS A 848 -3.78 38.15 -20.43
CA LYS A 848 -3.59 39.01 -19.25
C LYS A 848 -3.15 40.46 -19.60
N GLU A 849 -3.05 40.81 -20.89
CA GLU A 849 -2.56 42.10 -21.40
C GLU A 849 -1.13 42.49 -20.92
N VAL A 850 -0.30 41.51 -20.55
CA VAL A 850 1.07 41.72 -20.04
C VAL A 850 2.00 42.13 -21.19
N GLN A 851 2.43 43.39 -21.19
CA GLN A 851 3.20 44.02 -22.28
C GLN A 851 4.52 43.30 -22.59
N LYS A 852 4.56 42.53 -23.69
CA LYS A 852 5.75 41.81 -24.21
C LYS A 852 5.76 41.77 -25.74
N ASP A 853 6.95 41.57 -26.34
CA ASP A 853 7.09 41.24 -27.76
C ASP A 853 6.84 39.74 -27.98
N TYR A 854 5.56 39.33 -27.95
CA TYR A 854 5.17 37.93 -28.03
C TYR A 854 5.65 37.23 -29.31
N LEU A 855 5.80 37.97 -30.41
CA LEU A 855 6.19 37.41 -31.71
C LEU A 855 7.69 37.15 -31.79
N ARG A 856 8.52 38.02 -31.21
CA ARG A 856 9.97 37.77 -31.05
C ARG A 856 10.24 36.60 -30.11
N GLU A 857 9.54 36.53 -28.98
CA GLU A 857 9.69 35.41 -28.04
C GLU A 857 9.22 34.08 -28.64
N MET A 858 8.05 34.05 -29.29
CA MET A 858 7.57 32.85 -29.99
C MET A 858 8.54 32.42 -31.11
N LYS A 859 9.17 33.37 -31.82
CA LYS A 859 10.22 33.07 -32.81
C LYS A 859 11.47 32.45 -32.17
N ALA A 860 11.86 32.85 -30.96
CA ALA A 860 12.96 32.23 -30.23
C ALA A 860 12.62 30.76 -29.90
N VAL A 861 11.45 30.50 -29.30
CA VAL A 861 10.98 29.15 -28.96
C VAL A 861 10.90 28.24 -30.20
N ILE A 862 10.40 28.74 -31.33
CA ILE A 862 10.37 28.00 -32.61
C ILE A 862 11.79 27.68 -33.11
N THR A 863 12.76 28.57 -32.89
CA THR A 863 14.17 28.36 -33.27
C THR A 863 14.82 27.31 -32.37
N GLU A 864 14.55 27.36 -31.06
CA GLU A 864 15.02 26.38 -30.06
C GLU A 864 14.48 24.97 -30.36
N LEU A 865 13.18 24.84 -30.63
CA LEU A 865 12.56 23.59 -31.10
C LEU A 865 13.17 23.10 -32.42
N GLY A 866 13.48 24.02 -33.34
CA GLY A 866 14.21 23.72 -34.58
C GLY A 866 15.62 23.16 -34.33
N HIS A 867 16.31 23.60 -33.27
CA HIS A 867 17.59 23.02 -32.86
C HIS A 867 17.42 21.60 -32.27
N LEU A 868 16.41 21.37 -31.45
CA LEU A 868 16.09 20.04 -30.90
C LEU A 868 15.72 19.03 -32.01
N ILE A 869 15.01 19.47 -33.05
CA ILE A 869 14.71 18.63 -34.24
C ILE A 869 15.99 18.32 -35.04
N ARG A 870 16.94 19.26 -35.17
CA ARG A 870 18.25 19.01 -35.81
C ARG A 870 19.12 18.03 -35.01
N LEU A 871 19.03 18.03 -33.68
CA LEU A 871 19.69 17.05 -32.81
C LEU A 871 19.06 15.66 -32.93
N GLY A 872 17.76 15.58 -33.23
CA GLY A 872 17.09 14.36 -33.65
C GLY A 872 15.59 14.56 -33.87
N GLN A 873 15.09 14.18 -35.04
CA GLN A 873 13.67 14.30 -35.39
C GLN A 873 12.86 13.20 -34.69
N THR A 874 11.80 13.59 -33.97
CA THR A 874 10.85 12.67 -33.32
C THR A 874 9.42 13.15 -33.58
N LYS A 875 8.43 12.25 -33.48
CA LYS A 875 7.01 12.60 -33.60
C LYS A 875 6.63 13.68 -32.57
N GLU A 876 7.16 13.57 -31.36
CA GLU A 876 6.92 14.52 -30.27
C GLU A 876 7.50 15.91 -30.58
N ARG A 877 8.77 16.02 -30.99
CA ARG A 877 9.40 17.32 -31.29
C ARG A 877 8.70 18.05 -32.44
N LEU A 878 8.26 17.32 -33.47
CA LEU A 878 7.45 17.86 -34.55
C LEU A 878 6.05 18.27 -34.08
N SER A 879 5.44 17.51 -33.16
CA SER A 879 4.16 17.85 -32.53
C SER A 879 4.27 19.11 -31.66
N LEU A 880 5.36 19.27 -30.90
CA LEU A 880 5.66 20.48 -30.11
C LEU A 880 5.90 21.70 -31.01
N LEU A 881 6.62 21.54 -32.12
CA LEU A 881 6.78 22.60 -33.13
C LEU A 881 5.44 23.01 -33.76
N GLY A 882 4.60 22.04 -34.14
CA GLY A 882 3.24 22.29 -34.60
C GLY A 882 2.38 23.00 -33.54
N SER A 883 2.55 22.64 -32.27
CA SER A 883 1.88 23.28 -31.14
C SER A 883 2.38 24.71 -30.89
N ALA A 884 3.67 25.00 -31.10
CA ALA A 884 4.20 26.36 -31.07
C ALA A 884 3.62 27.22 -32.20
N TYR A 885 3.52 26.67 -33.41
CA TYR A 885 2.86 27.34 -34.54
C TYR A 885 1.34 27.55 -34.33
N LYS A 886 0.64 26.59 -33.71
CA LYS A 886 -0.75 26.73 -33.24
C LYS A 886 -0.92 27.94 -32.31
N ARG A 887 0.01 28.14 -31.36
CA ARG A 887 0.00 29.31 -30.46
C ARG A 887 0.43 30.61 -31.14
N LYS A 888 1.43 30.58 -32.04
CA LYS A 888 1.79 31.71 -32.93
C LYS A 888 0.57 32.23 -33.70
N ALA A 889 -0.32 31.34 -34.18
CA ALA A 889 -1.56 31.70 -34.88
C ALA A 889 -2.61 32.40 -34.00
N VAL A 890 -2.58 32.21 -32.67
CA VAL A 890 -3.41 32.95 -31.69
C VAL A 890 -2.77 34.30 -31.34
N LEU A 891 -1.43 34.39 -31.34
CA LEU A 891 -0.70 35.62 -31.05
C LEU A 891 -0.81 36.67 -32.18
N VAL A 892 -0.89 36.25 -33.45
CA VAL A 892 -1.01 37.17 -34.61
C VAL A 892 -2.44 37.58 -34.93
N GLU A 893 -2.61 38.87 -35.27
CA GLU A 893 -3.91 39.48 -35.57
C GLU A 893 -4.25 39.52 -37.06
N ASN A 894 -3.26 39.77 -37.92
CA ASN A 894 -3.46 39.80 -39.37
C ASN A 894 -3.78 38.39 -39.91
N ALA A 895 -4.92 38.25 -40.61
CA ALA A 895 -5.35 37.00 -41.25
C ALA A 895 -4.30 36.38 -42.19
N GLY A 896 -3.46 37.19 -42.86
CA GLY A 896 -2.34 36.69 -43.66
C GLY A 896 -1.26 36.03 -42.80
N SER A 897 -0.85 36.68 -41.71
CA SER A 897 0.10 36.12 -40.74
C SER A 897 -0.46 34.90 -40.01
N LYS A 898 -1.77 34.89 -39.71
CA LYS A 898 -2.48 33.75 -39.12
C LYS A 898 -2.49 32.56 -40.07
N ARG A 899 -2.84 32.77 -41.35
CA ARG A 899 -2.77 31.75 -42.40
C ARG A 899 -1.37 31.12 -42.48
N ASN A 900 -0.32 31.93 -42.56
CA ASN A 900 1.05 31.41 -42.62
C ASN A 900 1.41 30.57 -41.38
N ALA A 901 1.03 31.00 -40.17
CA ALA A 901 1.26 30.23 -38.95
C ALA A 901 0.47 28.90 -38.91
N ILE A 902 -0.71 28.83 -39.51
CA ILE A 902 -1.49 27.59 -39.62
C ILE A 902 -0.92 26.68 -40.73
N GLU A 903 -0.30 27.23 -41.78
CA GLU A 903 0.46 26.44 -42.77
C GLU A 903 1.74 25.84 -42.15
N ASP A 904 2.48 26.61 -41.36
CA ASP A 904 3.63 26.12 -40.58
C ASP A 904 3.22 24.98 -39.62
N MET A 905 2.06 25.14 -38.94
CA MET A 905 1.45 24.12 -38.07
C MET A 905 1.08 22.85 -38.83
N ALA A 906 0.36 22.99 -39.96
CA ALA A 906 -0.09 21.87 -40.77
C ALA A 906 1.08 21.02 -41.27
N ASN A 907 2.13 21.68 -41.80
CA ASN A 907 3.35 21.00 -42.24
C ASN A 907 4.02 20.23 -41.10
N SER A 908 4.14 20.84 -39.90
CA SER A 908 4.78 20.22 -38.74
C SER A 908 4.04 18.96 -38.25
N TYR A 909 2.71 19.02 -38.14
CA TYR A 909 1.91 17.85 -37.75
C TYR A 909 1.85 16.77 -38.84
N ARG A 910 1.88 17.15 -40.13
CA ARG A 910 1.99 16.22 -41.26
C ARG A 910 3.30 15.43 -41.22
N GLU A 911 4.43 16.10 -41.00
CA GLU A 911 5.72 15.42 -40.81
C GLU A 911 5.70 14.48 -39.61
N ALA A 912 5.07 14.91 -38.48
CA ALA A 912 4.93 14.06 -37.29
C ALA A 912 4.11 12.78 -37.56
N TYR A 913 3.04 12.88 -38.36
CA TYR A 913 2.19 11.76 -38.74
C TYR A 913 2.89 10.76 -39.69
N LEU A 914 3.75 11.26 -40.59
CA LEU A 914 4.47 10.46 -41.60
C LEU A 914 5.77 9.82 -41.09
N LEU A 915 6.31 10.25 -39.95
CA LEU A 915 7.61 9.78 -39.44
C LEU A 915 7.59 8.30 -39.01
N ASN A 916 8.60 7.53 -39.44
CA ASN A 916 8.81 6.10 -39.14
C ASN A 916 7.63 5.19 -39.53
N ASN A 917 7.13 5.36 -40.75
CA ASN A 917 5.93 4.68 -41.25
C ASN A 917 6.18 3.21 -41.66
N LYS A 918 6.21 2.26 -40.69
CA LYS A 918 6.25 0.81 -40.97
C LYS A 918 5.00 0.02 -40.58
N GLU A 919 4.30 0.40 -39.52
CA GLU A 919 2.99 -0.19 -39.16
C GLU A 919 1.99 0.90 -38.74
N LEU A 920 0.69 0.65 -38.94
CA LEU A 920 -0.38 1.55 -38.52
C LEU A 920 -0.76 1.41 -37.03
N ASN A 921 -0.30 0.36 -36.34
CA ASN A 921 -0.64 -0.03 -34.96
C ASN A 921 -0.18 0.95 -33.85
N ASP A 922 0.23 2.17 -34.19
CA ASP A 922 0.81 3.16 -33.28
C ASP A 922 -0.10 4.39 -33.18
N LYS A 923 -0.35 4.90 -31.96
CA LYS A 923 -1.39 5.91 -31.67
C LYS A 923 -1.05 7.28 -32.27
N ARG A 924 -1.51 7.50 -33.52
CA ARG A 924 -1.26 8.73 -34.31
C ARG A 924 -2.41 9.74 -34.32
N VAL A 925 -3.49 9.51 -33.57
CA VAL A 925 -4.74 10.28 -33.69
C VAL A 925 -4.52 11.76 -33.40
N TYR A 926 -3.70 12.12 -32.39
CA TYR A 926 -3.40 13.50 -32.04
C TYR A 926 -2.71 14.28 -33.17
N GLN A 927 -1.69 13.70 -33.82
CA GLN A 927 -0.99 14.35 -34.94
C GLN A 927 -1.89 14.48 -36.17
N LEU A 928 -2.63 13.42 -36.50
CA LEU A 928 -3.56 13.38 -37.62
C LEU A 928 -4.66 14.44 -37.49
N THR A 929 -5.30 14.52 -36.32
CA THR A 929 -6.43 15.43 -36.08
C THR A 929 -5.98 16.89 -36.08
N ASN A 930 -4.85 17.23 -35.47
CA ASN A 930 -4.28 18.58 -35.54
C ASN A 930 -3.85 18.96 -36.97
N TRP A 931 -3.35 18.01 -37.78
CA TRP A 931 -3.06 18.23 -39.19
C TRP A 931 -4.35 18.51 -39.99
N ILE A 932 -5.36 17.64 -39.92
CA ILE A 932 -6.64 17.80 -40.65
C ILE A 932 -7.37 19.08 -40.24
N VAL A 933 -7.38 19.45 -38.95
CA VAL A 933 -7.93 20.73 -38.47
C VAL A 933 -7.23 21.91 -39.14
N ALA A 934 -5.91 21.89 -39.21
CA ALA A 934 -5.15 22.98 -39.84
C ALA A 934 -5.42 23.08 -41.35
N GLU A 935 -5.38 21.96 -42.09
CA GLU A 935 -5.72 21.96 -43.53
C GLU A 935 -7.15 22.43 -43.79
N LYS A 936 -8.12 22.00 -42.96
CA LYS A 936 -9.53 22.37 -43.15
C LYS A 936 -9.79 23.83 -42.80
N ILE A 937 -9.11 24.41 -41.81
CA ILE A 937 -9.16 25.85 -41.52
C ILE A 937 -8.56 26.68 -42.67
N LEU A 938 -7.51 26.18 -43.33
CA LEU A 938 -6.88 26.83 -44.48
C LEU A 938 -7.74 26.80 -45.76
N ASP A 939 -8.52 25.72 -45.96
CA ASP A 939 -9.42 25.48 -47.10
C ASP A 939 -8.73 25.60 -48.48
N LYS A 940 -7.43 25.30 -48.52
CA LYS A 940 -6.58 25.33 -49.72
C LYS A 940 -6.78 24.07 -50.57
N LYS A 941 -7.29 24.20 -51.80
CA LYS A 941 -7.63 23.08 -52.70
C LYS A 941 -6.43 22.19 -53.04
N ASP A 942 -5.28 22.80 -53.30
CA ASP A 942 -3.99 22.15 -53.54
C ASP A 942 -3.58 21.25 -52.37
N ARG A 943 -3.54 21.81 -51.15
CA ARG A 943 -3.19 21.09 -49.92
C ARG A 943 -4.23 20.02 -49.53
N THR A 944 -5.51 20.30 -49.77
CA THR A 944 -6.61 19.33 -49.61
C THR A 944 -6.39 18.11 -50.50
N THR A 945 -6.03 18.33 -51.78
CA THR A 945 -5.76 17.26 -52.73
C THR A 945 -4.52 16.43 -52.33
N GLU A 946 -3.47 17.10 -51.82
CA GLU A 946 -2.28 16.42 -51.27
C GLU A 946 -2.62 15.56 -50.04
N ALA A 947 -3.38 16.11 -49.08
CA ALA A 947 -3.79 15.40 -47.88
C ALA A 947 -4.67 14.18 -48.16
N GLU A 948 -5.67 14.32 -49.03
CA GLU A 948 -6.56 13.21 -49.42
C GLU A 948 -5.81 12.13 -50.23
N SER A 949 -4.79 12.50 -50.99
CA SER A 949 -3.88 11.55 -51.65
C SER A 949 -3.03 10.76 -50.64
N ILE A 950 -2.49 11.42 -49.61
CA ILE A 950 -1.73 10.78 -48.52
C ILE A 950 -2.62 9.84 -47.69
N LEU A 951 -3.85 10.26 -47.36
CA LEU A 951 -4.83 9.47 -46.61
C LEU A 951 -5.52 8.38 -47.46
N LYS A 952 -5.36 8.43 -48.80
CA LYS A 952 -5.97 7.54 -49.80
C LYS A 952 -7.51 7.54 -49.80
N ALA A 953 -8.13 8.56 -49.20
CA ALA A 953 -9.57 8.75 -49.10
C ALA A 953 -9.88 10.23 -48.86
N PRO A 954 -11.10 10.71 -49.18
CA PRO A 954 -11.56 12.03 -48.78
C PRO A 954 -11.50 12.20 -47.26
N MET A 955 -11.12 13.38 -46.76
CA MET A 955 -10.89 13.58 -45.32
C MET A 955 -12.14 13.30 -44.47
N GLU A 956 -13.32 13.71 -44.96
CA GLU A 956 -14.62 13.46 -44.32
C GLU A 956 -14.91 11.94 -44.18
N THR A 957 -14.55 11.15 -45.20
CA THR A 957 -14.71 9.68 -45.22
C THR A 957 -13.67 8.98 -44.34
N PHE A 958 -12.41 9.42 -44.38
CA PHE A 958 -11.33 8.86 -43.56
C PHE A 958 -11.65 9.01 -42.06
N LEU A 959 -12.13 10.19 -41.64
CA LEU A 959 -12.56 10.44 -40.26
C LEU A 959 -13.75 9.57 -39.84
N GLY A 960 -14.65 9.23 -40.77
CA GLY A 960 -15.75 8.28 -40.53
C GLY A 960 -15.23 6.88 -40.20
N HIS A 961 -14.41 6.31 -41.08
CA HIS A 961 -13.83 4.98 -40.87
C HIS A 961 -12.96 4.93 -39.60
N LEU A 962 -12.14 5.95 -39.35
CA LEU A 962 -11.33 6.02 -38.13
C LEU A 962 -12.19 6.14 -36.85
N LEU A 963 -13.32 6.85 -36.90
CA LEU A 963 -14.25 6.90 -35.77
C LEU A 963 -14.89 5.53 -35.53
N GLU A 964 -15.28 4.82 -36.58
CA GLU A 964 -15.81 3.44 -36.47
C GLU A 964 -14.74 2.49 -35.91
N GLU A 965 -13.49 2.58 -36.38
CA GLU A 965 -12.35 1.81 -35.88
C GLU A 965 -12.11 2.07 -34.38
N LEU A 966 -11.91 3.34 -33.98
CA LEU A 966 -11.76 3.74 -32.57
C LEU A 966 -13.00 3.42 -31.71
N THR A 967 -14.19 3.34 -32.32
CA THR A 967 -15.41 2.95 -31.61
C THR A 967 -15.44 1.43 -31.36
N ASN A 968 -15.10 0.62 -32.38
CA ASN A 968 -15.28 -0.82 -32.40
C ASN A 968 -14.10 -1.64 -31.85
N HIS A 969 -12.85 -1.13 -31.89
CA HIS A 969 -11.67 -1.93 -31.53
C HIS A 969 -11.38 -2.10 -30.03
N SER A 970 -12.14 -1.50 -29.10
CA SER A 970 -11.96 -1.79 -27.66
C SER A 970 -12.87 -2.93 -27.17
N THR A 971 -12.24 -4.03 -26.78
CA THR A 971 -12.82 -5.09 -25.92
C THR A 971 -12.65 -4.79 -24.43
N ASP A 972 -11.75 -3.87 -24.10
CA ASP A 972 -11.49 -3.37 -22.75
C ASP A 972 -12.29 -2.06 -22.52
N LYS A 973 -12.53 -1.70 -21.24
CA LYS A 973 -13.01 -0.36 -20.87
C LYS A 973 -12.02 0.68 -21.39
N LYS A 974 -12.51 1.66 -22.17
CA LYS A 974 -11.68 2.73 -22.75
C LYS A 974 -11.05 3.58 -21.65
N GLU A 975 -9.74 3.76 -21.70
CA GLU A 975 -9.04 4.66 -20.80
C GLU A 975 -9.33 6.12 -21.18
N PHE A 976 -9.00 7.06 -20.28
CA PHE A 976 -9.21 8.49 -20.50
C PHE A 976 -8.72 8.96 -21.88
N TRP A 977 -7.51 8.56 -22.27
CA TRP A 977 -6.91 8.96 -23.54
C TRP A 977 -7.61 8.37 -24.77
N ASP A 978 -8.13 7.14 -24.70
CA ASP A 978 -8.89 6.54 -25.81
C ASP A 978 -10.19 7.31 -26.09
N LEU A 979 -10.82 7.86 -25.05
CA LEU A 979 -11.99 8.71 -25.17
C LEU A 979 -11.64 10.09 -25.74
N ILE A 980 -10.48 10.64 -25.38
CA ILE A 980 -9.96 11.89 -25.96
C ILE A 980 -9.58 11.71 -27.45
N GLU A 981 -9.09 10.55 -27.88
CA GLU A 981 -8.88 10.25 -29.31
C GLU A 981 -10.20 10.30 -30.10
N ILE A 982 -11.27 9.69 -29.56
CA ILE A 982 -12.63 9.76 -30.13
C ILE A 982 -13.15 11.21 -30.18
N VAL A 983 -12.91 12.02 -29.14
CA VAL A 983 -13.25 13.45 -29.14
C VAL A 983 -12.53 14.20 -30.26
N ASN A 984 -11.21 14.02 -30.40
CA ASN A 984 -10.41 14.74 -31.39
C ASN A 984 -10.87 14.43 -32.84
N VAL A 985 -11.21 13.18 -33.14
CA VAL A 985 -11.81 12.80 -34.45
C VAL A 985 -13.18 13.46 -34.66
N ASN A 986 -13.99 13.59 -33.60
CA ASN A 986 -15.28 14.27 -33.69
C ASN A 986 -15.16 15.80 -33.82
N GLN A 987 -14.18 16.43 -33.18
CA GLN A 987 -13.85 17.85 -33.42
C GLN A 987 -13.46 18.06 -34.90
N CYS A 988 -12.73 17.14 -35.52
CA CYS A 988 -12.50 17.18 -36.98
C CYS A 988 -13.80 17.05 -37.77
N ARG A 989 -14.65 16.03 -37.50
CA ARG A 989 -15.94 15.82 -38.19
C ARG A 989 -16.84 17.07 -38.14
N LEU A 990 -16.85 17.78 -37.01
CA LEU A 990 -17.62 19.03 -36.84
C LEU A 990 -17.25 20.12 -37.86
N LEU A 991 -16.00 20.17 -38.34
CA LEU A 991 -15.55 21.12 -39.38
C LEU A 991 -16.04 20.78 -40.81
N PHE A 992 -16.47 19.54 -41.05
CA PHE A 992 -17.06 19.11 -42.32
C PHE A 992 -18.59 19.11 -42.28
N ALA A 993 -19.19 19.15 -41.09
CA ALA A 993 -20.63 19.03 -40.86
C ALA A 993 -21.44 20.18 -41.49
N LYS A 994 -22.35 19.82 -42.41
CA LYS A 994 -23.14 20.76 -43.21
C LYS A 994 -24.48 21.08 -42.54
N GLY A 995 -24.52 22.21 -41.83
CA GLY A 995 -25.75 22.79 -41.27
C GLY A 995 -26.03 22.43 -39.81
N ALA A 996 -26.90 23.22 -39.18
CA ALA A 996 -27.06 23.26 -37.72
C ALA A 996 -27.57 21.95 -37.08
N LYS A 997 -28.27 21.08 -37.81
CA LYS A 997 -28.71 19.77 -37.29
C LYS A 997 -27.52 18.84 -37.06
N ALA A 998 -26.75 18.54 -38.11
CA ALA A 998 -25.56 17.69 -38.03
C ALA A 998 -24.49 18.28 -37.08
N GLN A 999 -24.35 19.60 -37.05
CA GLN A 999 -23.46 20.29 -36.11
C GLN A 999 -23.90 20.07 -34.65
N ASN A 1000 -25.20 20.14 -34.33
CA ASN A 1000 -25.70 19.85 -32.97
C ASN A 1000 -25.60 18.36 -32.59
N GLU A 1001 -25.80 17.45 -33.54
CA GLU A 1001 -25.66 16.00 -33.32
C GLU A 1001 -24.23 15.66 -32.89
N ILE A 1002 -23.22 16.12 -33.65
CA ILE A 1002 -21.80 15.90 -33.32
C ILE A 1002 -21.39 16.63 -32.02
N VAL A 1003 -21.92 17.82 -31.75
CA VAL A 1003 -21.67 18.51 -30.45
C VAL A 1003 -22.20 17.68 -29.28
N ASN A 1004 -23.36 17.05 -29.41
CA ASN A 1004 -23.92 16.21 -28.35
C ASN A 1004 -23.13 14.89 -28.21
N GLU A 1005 -22.62 14.31 -29.30
CA GLU A 1005 -21.66 13.19 -29.28
C GLU A 1005 -20.39 13.56 -28.48
N ILE A 1006 -19.76 14.69 -28.78
CA ILE A 1006 -18.55 15.19 -28.09
C ILE A 1006 -18.82 15.40 -26.59
N GLN A 1007 -19.94 16.06 -26.23
CA GLN A 1007 -20.30 16.27 -24.82
C GLN A 1007 -20.53 14.95 -24.08
N SER A 1008 -21.13 13.94 -24.72
CA SER A 1008 -21.33 12.60 -24.16
C SER A 1008 -20.00 11.87 -23.89
N VAL A 1009 -19.05 11.94 -24.83
CA VAL A 1009 -17.73 11.32 -24.67
C VAL A 1009 -16.88 12.04 -23.61
N TYR A 1010 -16.89 13.38 -23.56
CA TYR A 1010 -16.20 14.13 -22.50
C TYR A 1010 -16.74 13.79 -21.10
N ARG A 1011 -18.07 13.68 -20.90
CA ARG A 1011 -18.64 13.28 -19.60
C ARG A 1011 -18.06 11.95 -19.12
N LYS A 1012 -17.94 10.96 -20.01
CA LYS A 1012 -17.32 9.66 -19.69
C LYS A 1012 -15.84 9.80 -19.40
N ALA A 1013 -15.11 10.59 -20.18
CA ALA A 1013 -13.68 10.83 -19.97
C ALA A 1013 -13.39 11.42 -18.58
N TRP A 1014 -14.04 12.52 -18.22
CA TRP A 1014 -13.81 13.21 -16.93
C TRP A 1014 -14.39 12.49 -15.70
N ASN A 1015 -15.29 11.51 -15.90
CA ASN A 1015 -15.69 10.56 -14.85
C ASN A 1015 -14.57 9.55 -14.56
N ILE A 1016 -13.89 9.04 -15.59
CA ILE A 1016 -12.74 8.14 -15.45
C ILE A 1016 -11.52 8.89 -14.89
N GLY A 1017 -11.17 10.07 -15.43
CA GLY A 1017 -10.05 10.85 -14.93
C GLY A 1017 -9.67 12.05 -15.80
N GLY A 1018 -8.46 12.54 -15.59
CA GLY A 1018 -7.88 13.67 -16.32
C GLY A 1018 -7.76 14.94 -15.47
N SER A 1019 -6.70 15.71 -15.71
CA SER A 1019 -6.30 16.84 -14.88
C SER A 1019 -6.91 18.18 -15.31
N TYR A 1020 -7.01 19.13 -14.38
CA TYR A 1020 -7.47 20.50 -14.67
C TYR A 1020 -6.73 21.14 -15.87
N LYS A 1021 -5.42 20.90 -15.98
CA LYS A 1021 -4.55 21.31 -17.09
C LYS A 1021 -4.90 20.65 -18.43
N GLN A 1022 -5.31 19.39 -18.43
CA GLN A 1022 -5.77 18.70 -19.64
C GLN A 1022 -7.10 19.30 -20.11
N LYS A 1023 -8.04 19.55 -19.20
CA LYS A 1023 -9.28 20.29 -19.48
C LYS A 1023 -9.02 21.67 -20.11
N ASN A 1024 -8.07 22.43 -19.57
CA ASN A 1024 -7.71 23.74 -20.13
C ASN A 1024 -7.02 23.64 -21.50
N SER A 1025 -6.27 22.57 -21.76
CA SER A 1025 -5.66 22.28 -23.07
C SER A 1025 -6.72 22.00 -24.15
N GLU A 1026 -7.78 21.27 -23.80
CA GLU A 1026 -8.94 21.02 -24.68
C GLU A 1026 -9.71 22.33 -24.99
N VAL A 1027 -9.97 23.16 -23.98
CA VAL A 1027 -10.61 24.48 -24.17
C VAL A 1027 -9.76 25.37 -25.09
N ALA A 1028 -8.45 25.42 -24.88
CA ALA A 1028 -7.53 26.18 -25.73
C ALA A 1028 -7.46 25.64 -27.17
N HIS A 1029 -7.69 24.33 -27.38
CA HIS A 1029 -7.82 23.78 -28.74
C HIS A 1029 -9.06 24.30 -29.44
N MET A 1030 -10.21 24.30 -28.78
CA MET A 1030 -11.49 24.75 -29.35
C MET A 1030 -11.50 26.27 -29.61
N GLU A 1031 -10.93 27.07 -28.71
CA GLU A 1031 -10.71 28.50 -28.93
C GLU A 1031 -9.85 28.76 -30.17
N PHE A 1032 -8.73 28.04 -30.36
CA PHE A 1032 -7.93 28.13 -31.59
C PHE A 1032 -8.73 27.79 -32.86
N ILE A 1033 -9.60 26.78 -32.82
CA ILE A 1033 -10.42 26.39 -33.99
C ILE A 1033 -11.37 27.53 -34.35
N ARG A 1034 -12.12 28.07 -33.37
CA ARG A 1034 -13.05 29.20 -33.57
C ARG A 1034 -12.30 30.42 -34.12
N ASP A 1035 -11.21 30.82 -33.46
CA ASP A 1035 -10.41 32.00 -33.83
C ASP A 1035 -9.71 31.82 -35.20
N GLY A 1036 -9.58 30.58 -35.69
CA GLY A 1036 -9.14 30.23 -37.04
C GLY A 1036 -10.25 30.39 -38.09
N ILE A 1037 -11.42 29.77 -37.88
CA ILE A 1037 -12.53 29.84 -38.84
C ILE A 1037 -13.11 31.26 -38.96
N GLU A 1038 -13.17 32.04 -37.88
CA GLU A 1038 -13.69 33.41 -37.94
C GLU A 1038 -12.76 34.39 -38.66
N ALA A 1039 -11.44 34.16 -38.58
CA ALA A 1039 -10.45 34.99 -39.25
C ALA A 1039 -10.28 34.64 -40.74
N LEU A 1040 -10.60 33.42 -41.16
CA LEU A 1040 -10.28 32.91 -42.50
C LEU A 1040 -11.49 32.50 -43.37
N TRP A 1041 -12.64 32.14 -42.78
CA TRP A 1041 -13.83 31.71 -43.53
C TRP A 1041 -14.85 32.84 -43.69
N LYS A 1042 -15.44 32.97 -44.89
CA LYS A 1042 -16.43 34.02 -45.18
C LYS A 1042 -17.81 33.80 -44.53
N ARG A 1043 -18.09 32.60 -44.00
CA ARG A 1043 -19.38 32.21 -43.38
C ARG A 1043 -19.16 31.11 -42.32
N SER A 1044 -18.81 31.49 -41.09
CA SER A 1044 -18.55 30.56 -39.96
C SER A 1044 -19.64 30.51 -38.88
N LYS A 1045 -20.55 31.51 -38.80
CA LYS A 1045 -21.37 31.81 -37.61
C LYS A 1045 -22.07 30.63 -36.91
N THR A 1046 -22.64 29.66 -37.64
CA THR A 1046 -23.30 28.51 -36.99
C THR A 1046 -22.29 27.56 -36.34
N LEU A 1047 -21.15 27.35 -37.00
CA LEU A 1047 -20.06 26.52 -36.53
C LEU A 1047 -19.33 27.16 -35.35
N SER A 1048 -19.13 28.49 -35.37
CA SER A 1048 -18.64 29.24 -34.19
C SER A 1048 -19.52 28.97 -32.98
N ALA A 1049 -20.84 29.16 -33.10
CA ALA A 1049 -21.79 28.94 -32.00
C ALA A 1049 -21.82 27.47 -31.52
N SER A 1050 -21.62 26.49 -32.41
CA SER A 1050 -21.44 25.08 -32.01
C SER A 1050 -20.16 24.85 -31.20
N ILE A 1051 -19.06 25.53 -31.53
CA ILE A 1051 -17.80 25.45 -30.78
C ILE A 1051 -17.90 26.21 -29.46
N ASP A 1052 -18.55 27.38 -29.42
CA ASP A 1052 -18.79 28.12 -28.17
C ASP A 1052 -19.71 27.34 -27.21
N LYS A 1053 -20.68 26.54 -27.72
CA LYS A 1053 -21.45 25.58 -26.89
C LYS A 1053 -20.56 24.48 -26.28
N LEU A 1054 -19.52 24.01 -27.00
CA LEU A 1054 -18.55 23.07 -26.44
C LEU A 1054 -17.63 23.73 -25.40
N ILE A 1055 -17.18 24.96 -25.64
CA ILE A 1055 -16.40 25.75 -24.66
C ILE A 1055 -17.26 26.05 -23.41
N GLY A 1056 -18.55 26.34 -23.57
CA GLY A 1056 -19.51 26.60 -22.50
C GLY A 1056 -19.71 25.39 -21.58
N PHE A 1057 -19.79 24.18 -22.13
CA PHE A 1057 -19.89 22.93 -21.35
C PHE A 1057 -18.76 22.76 -20.32
N PHE A 1058 -17.55 23.27 -20.60
CA PHE A 1058 -16.44 23.24 -19.63
C PHE A 1058 -16.52 24.31 -18.53
N ARG A 1059 -17.37 25.33 -18.70
CA ARG A 1059 -17.55 26.46 -17.77
C ARG A 1059 -18.77 26.29 -16.86
N GLU A 1060 -19.77 25.49 -17.27
CA GLU A 1060 -20.93 25.17 -16.45
C GLU A 1060 -20.57 24.24 -15.27
N PRO A 1061 -21.14 24.45 -14.06
CA PRO A 1061 -20.98 23.51 -12.95
C PRO A 1061 -21.59 22.14 -13.26
N GLY A 1062 -22.66 22.07 -14.07
CA GLY A 1062 -23.26 20.81 -14.54
C GLY A 1062 -22.48 20.10 -15.67
N GLY A 1063 -21.38 20.70 -16.16
CA GLY A 1063 -20.39 19.99 -16.98
C GLY A 1063 -19.42 19.13 -16.16
N GLN A 1064 -19.45 19.28 -14.84
CA GLN A 1064 -18.72 18.47 -13.88
C GLN A 1064 -19.59 17.26 -13.53
N GLY A 1065 -19.06 16.04 -13.65
CA GLY A 1065 -19.79 14.84 -13.28
C GLY A 1065 -20.01 14.74 -11.77
N SER A 1066 -21.26 14.98 -11.34
CA SER A 1066 -21.82 14.71 -10.01
C SER A 1066 -22.19 13.24 -9.86
#